data_AF-A0A286P469-F1
#
_entry.id   AF-A0A286P469-F1
#
_cell.length_a   1.000
_cell.length_b   1.000
_cell.length_c   1.000
_cell.angle_alpha   90.00
_cell.angle_beta   90.00
_cell.angle_gamma   90.00
#
_symmetry.space_group_name_H-M   'P 1'
#
loop_
_entity.id
_entity.type
_entity.pdbx_description
1 polymer ?
#
loop_
_entity_poly.entity_id
_entity_poly.type
_entity_poly.pdbx_seq_one_letter_code
_entity_poly.pdbx_strand_id
1 'polypeptide(L)'
;MSTPASDRRYVFFGFLAYLAFVVYGSLVPFELRPHTFDEAIELFFAIRYLDLGIESRADWVANIVLYVPLAFLGCAWAVGLRSTSPLRHLTALLILAFCLSVAVAVEFTQIFFAPRTVSLNDLLAETLGSIGGILLFKFGRLRLARLLDAFFDGGRSSVYAAIMAYSAFYLLLSLFPYDFILSLRELQWKLSSDNWGWLIADSCSGWLRCSARQASEIVGIAPLGVFIALAAPGLSFRRIFAIGALLSLILEPVQLLLASGVSQGLSILWRGLGLTAGAAIGRTLRRHGSLPLAWMIRSSIPFAAVPYVLALAALGGWFSGSWLPFDDAVARLANVSVMPFYYHYFSTEQAALLSVLAQSCMYAPIGLAGWALRTVNTGQRKPGMLHTGLFAAALALPVELGKLLVPPKHPDFTNLLIAATSAAAVYALAHWIGAVLSGAGKRPVPPSAESIPKTAPANSPHPELPAYAALHPVGALIAFAAGSLALIGLLAYPVGTLWLIAALTGYAALLWRYPGAWLFAVPALLPALDLSPWTGRLMLDEFDLLLLVTLAVTYLRTYRINPRPWPNRTLSWAVMLLWLSWSIATVRGLWPLWEHQGTLSDSSHSPLETWLVGKGLLWALLFAPLLRRIPAENTGAALRRMGHGLVAGLAMVTLAVFWERQAYVGMADFENVFRVTGTFASMHTGGAYIEAFIAFAFPALVVSILAARSWTLKFLGIAFAVGVSYAMLVTFSRGGYAALIAGLIPVMVCMLRQPKEYSIHRWLALTGVLTASVAAAVPVLSGGFAQSRLGRIAEDLSIREAHWRQALNLMDAGPMAALVGMGFGQYPILYAVGAETARAPGTYTVFREGDDSYLRLGAGETVFLDQIVDVRAGEEYTLSARVRRRSGDGALGIPLCEKALLYSFECVRSELRPESSEHEWSTITIEVNSRDLGESEHWPHPPVKLSLHNKSTDTALDVDDVSLKPKDGQELVANGDFSAGIARWMFVADQDLAWHIHQQTVEMYFAQGVLGLTAFALLLIGTGRILWPVLRGGELTAAMSAGALLAFLTVGLLGSTMDTARLSMLFYLGALSTGVLLCRRQAKRPQRRFLHNAIP
;
A
#
# COMPACT_ATOMS: atom_id res chain seq x y z
N MET A 1 -25.91 -9.56 34.77
CA MET A 1 -26.52 -8.25 34.45
C MET A 1 -25.55 -7.48 33.57
N SER A 2 -25.95 -7.24 32.33
CA SER A 2 -25.22 -6.47 31.32
C SER A 2 -24.97 -5.04 31.81
N THR A 3 -23.77 -4.50 31.59
CA THR A 3 -23.48 -3.08 31.80
C THR A 3 -24.39 -2.25 30.87
N PRO A 4 -24.85 -1.03 31.24
CA PRO A 4 -25.72 -0.20 30.40
C PRO A 4 -25.14 0.06 29.01
N ALA A 5 -23.81 0.13 28.86
CA ALA A 5 -23.13 0.25 27.56
C ALA A 5 -23.17 -1.01 26.68
N SER A 6 -23.62 -2.15 27.21
CA SER A 6 -23.80 -3.41 26.47
C SER A 6 -25.25 -3.69 26.09
N ASP A 7 -26.19 -2.86 26.55
CA ASP A 7 -27.59 -2.93 26.11
C ASP A 7 -27.74 -2.26 24.73
N ARG A 8 -28.21 -3.05 23.76
CA ARG A 8 -28.38 -2.66 22.37
C ARG A 8 -29.30 -1.45 22.22
N ARG A 9 -30.18 -1.18 23.18
CA ARG A 9 -31.05 0.01 23.18
C ARG A 9 -30.27 1.32 23.27
N TYR A 10 -29.30 1.43 24.17
CA TYR A 10 -28.49 2.65 24.28
C TYR A 10 -27.57 2.83 23.07
N VAL A 11 -27.04 1.73 22.52
CA VAL A 11 -26.22 1.77 21.30
C VAL A 11 -27.05 2.20 20.09
N PHE A 12 -28.32 1.80 20.01
CA PHE A 12 -29.25 2.26 18.98
C PHE A 12 -29.49 3.77 19.05
N PHE A 13 -29.82 4.30 20.22
CA PHE A 13 -30.01 5.74 20.38
C PHE A 13 -28.71 6.51 20.14
N GLY A 14 -27.56 5.97 20.54
CA GLY A 14 -26.26 6.54 20.21
C GLY A 14 -25.98 6.57 18.70
N PHE A 15 -26.30 5.49 17.99
CA PHE A 15 -26.21 5.43 16.53
C PHE A 15 -27.13 6.47 15.86
N LEU A 16 -28.38 6.58 16.29
CA LEU A 16 -29.35 7.53 15.73
C LEU A 16 -28.95 8.99 16.01
N ALA A 17 -28.53 9.29 17.24
CA ALA A 17 -28.06 10.62 17.61
C ALA A 17 -26.81 11.00 16.81
N TYR A 18 -25.90 10.06 16.59
CA TYR A 18 -24.70 10.30 15.80
C TYR A 18 -25.00 10.44 14.30
N LEU A 19 -25.93 9.64 13.76
CA LEU A 19 -26.41 9.82 12.38
C LEU A 19 -27.03 11.20 12.18
N ALA A 20 -27.88 11.65 13.12
CA ALA A 20 -28.44 12.99 13.09
C ALA A 20 -27.36 14.06 13.17
N PHE A 21 -26.31 13.86 13.98
CA PHE A 21 -25.15 14.75 14.05
C PHE A 21 -24.37 14.81 12.73
N VAL A 22 -24.14 13.68 12.06
CA VAL A 22 -23.48 13.63 10.74
C VAL A 22 -24.30 14.42 9.72
N VAL A 23 -25.60 14.10 9.58
CA VAL A 23 -26.48 14.78 8.62
C VAL A 23 -26.58 16.28 8.92
N TYR A 24 -26.74 16.66 10.19
CA TYR A 24 -26.80 18.07 10.59
C TYR A 24 -25.48 18.79 10.29
N GLY A 25 -24.35 18.23 10.72
CA GLY A 25 -23.03 18.81 10.57
C GLY A 25 -22.62 18.98 9.11
N SER A 26 -23.11 18.13 8.22
CA SER A 26 -22.86 18.23 6.77
C SER A 26 -23.77 19.25 6.06
N LEU A 27 -24.87 19.72 6.68
CA LEU A 27 -25.86 20.61 6.04
C LEU A 27 -25.91 22.04 6.62
N VAL A 28 -25.40 22.28 7.83
CA VAL A 28 -25.18 23.65 8.37
C VAL A 28 -24.38 24.47 7.33
N PRO A 29 -24.71 25.74 7.03
CA PRO A 29 -25.60 26.66 7.72
C PRO A 29 -27.09 26.61 7.32
N PHE A 30 -27.53 25.65 6.49
CA PHE A 30 -28.90 25.58 5.97
C PHE A 30 -29.33 26.78 5.10
N GLU A 31 -28.39 27.42 4.39
CA GLU A 31 -28.71 28.48 3.43
C GLU A 31 -29.15 27.86 2.10
N LEU A 32 -30.47 27.71 1.93
CA LEU A 32 -31.05 27.08 0.74
C LEU A 32 -30.72 27.85 -0.54
N ARG A 33 -30.13 27.16 -1.50
CA ARG A 33 -29.95 27.61 -2.88
C ARG A 33 -30.90 26.81 -3.78
N PRO A 34 -31.85 27.47 -4.47
CA PRO A 34 -32.81 26.78 -5.30
C PRO A 34 -32.12 26.17 -6.53
N HIS A 35 -32.26 24.86 -6.69
CA HIS A 35 -31.91 24.10 -7.88
C HIS A 35 -33.11 23.21 -8.23
N THR A 36 -33.32 22.96 -9.52
CA THR A 36 -34.27 21.89 -9.92
C THR A 36 -33.63 20.53 -9.67
N PHE A 37 -34.44 19.47 -9.57
CA PHE A 37 -33.91 18.13 -9.34
C PHE A 37 -33.03 17.65 -10.50
N ASP A 38 -33.40 17.98 -11.74
CA ASP A 38 -32.64 17.63 -12.95
C ASP A 38 -31.28 18.36 -12.98
N GLU A 39 -31.26 19.66 -12.67
CA GLU A 39 -30.00 20.41 -12.52
C GLU A 39 -29.09 19.82 -11.45
N ALA A 40 -29.65 19.42 -10.30
CA ALA A 40 -28.87 18.82 -9.23
C ALA A 40 -28.27 17.47 -9.64
N ILE A 41 -28.98 16.67 -10.43
CA ILE A 41 -28.45 15.42 -11.01
C ILE A 41 -27.29 15.70 -11.96
N GLU A 42 -27.44 16.67 -12.87
CA GLU A 42 -26.37 17.02 -13.81
C GLU A 42 -25.12 17.53 -13.08
N LEU A 43 -25.31 18.40 -12.09
CA LEU A 43 -24.23 18.89 -11.23
C LEU A 43 -23.55 17.75 -10.47
N PHE A 44 -24.33 16.80 -9.93
CA PHE A 44 -23.79 15.66 -9.18
C PHE A 44 -23.01 14.69 -10.07
N PHE A 45 -23.42 14.46 -11.32
CA PHE A 45 -22.63 13.65 -12.26
C PHE A 45 -21.35 14.36 -12.75
N ALA A 46 -21.30 15.68 -12.66
CA ALA A 46 -20.17 16.50 -13.09
C ALA A 46 -19.15 16.82 -11.97
N ILE A 47 -19.35 16.31 -10.74
CA ILE A 47 -18.42 16.54 -9.61
C ILE A 47 -17.02 16.00 -9.92
N ARG A 48 -16.00 16.69 -9.41
CA ARG A 48 -14.59 16.39 -9.71
C ARG A 48 -13.80 16.12 -8.43
N TYR A 49 -12.62 15.54 -8.59
CA TYR A 49 -11.58 15.60 -7.57
C TYR A 49 -11.10 17.05 -7.44
N LEU A 50 -11.12 17.59 -6.22
CA LEU A 50 -10.57 18.90 -5.90
C LEU A 50 -9.08 18.77 -5.54
N ASP A 51 -8.28 19.78 -5.87
CA ASP A 51 -6.87 19.84 -5.47
C ASP A 51 -6.76 20.13 -3.97
N LEU A 52 -6.21 19.17 -3.22
CA LEU A 52 -6.18 19.22 -1.76
C LEU A 52 -4.94 19.99 -1.27
N GLY A 53 -5.08 21.31 -1.17
CA GLY A 53 -4.19 22.16 -0.38
C GLY A 53 -4.20 21.79 1.12
N ILE A 54 -3.26 22.35 1.89
CA ILE A 54 -3.08 22.03 3.33
C ILE A 54 -4.39 22.14 4.12
N GLU A 55 -5.16 23.22 3.93
CA GLU A 55 -6.42 23.45 4.65
C GLU A 55 -7.49 22.41 4.28
N SER A 56 -7.68 22.12 2.99
CA SER A 56 -8.64 21.11 2.54
C SER A 56 -8.31 19.67 2.95
N ARG A 57 -7.05 19.38 3.36
CA ARG A 57 -6.69 18.05 3.89
C ARG A 57 -7.28 17.82 5.28
N ALA A 58 -7.35 18.86 6.11
CA ALA A 58 -7.96 18.77 7.44
C ALA A 58 -9.45 18.41 7.34
N ASP A 59 -10.16 19.07 6.43
CA ASP A 59 -11.56 18.79 6.11
C ASP A 59 -11.75 17.35 5.59
N TRP A 60 -10.90 16.92 4.64
CA TRP A 60 -10.92 15.56 4.11
C TRP A 60 -10.74 14.49 5.20
N VAL A 61 -9.79 14.69 6.13
CA VAL A 61 -9.60 13.77 7.27
C VAL A 61 -10.76 13.85 8.26
N ALA A 62 -11.35 15.03 8.48
CA ALA A 62 -12.53 15.19 9.31
C ALA A 62 -13.69 14.34 8.79
N ASN A 63 -13.92 14.29 7.47
CA ASN A 63 -14.94 13.44 6.84
C ASN A 63 -14.68 11.94 7.05
N ILE A 64 -13.42 11.50 7.01
CA ILE A 64 -13.04 10.12 7.37
C ILE A 64 -13.39 9.84 8.84
N VAL A 65 -12.96 10.70 9.75
CA VAL A 65 -13.16 10.54 11.19
C VAL A 65 -14.64 10.60 11.56
N LEU A 66 -15.44 11.36 10.81
CA LEU A 66 -16.88 11.51 10.99
C LEU A 66 -17.63 10.19 10.72
N TYR A 67 -17.26 9.42 9.70
CA TYR A 67 -17.97 8.17 9.37
C TYR A 67 -17.50 6.93 10.16
N VAL A 68 -16.32 6.96 10.77
CA VAL A 68 -15.80 5.85 11.58
C VAL A 68 -16.75 5.48 12.74
N PRO A 69 -17.19 6.42 13.61
CA PRO A 69 -18.11 6.09 14.69
C PRO A 69 -19.51 5.71 14.17
N LEU A 70 -19.98 6.31 13.08
CA LEU A 70 -21.28 5.99 12.48
C LEU A 70 -21.37 4.50 12.12
N ALA A 71 -20.42 4.02 11.31
CA ALA A 71 -20.38 2.62 10.89
C ALA A 71 -20.09 1.66 12.05
N PHE A 72 -19.23 2.07 13.01
CA PHE A 72 -18.95 1.28 14.21
C PHE A 72 -20.21 1.09 15.07
N LEU A 73 -20.94 2.17 15.36
CA LEU A 73 -22.15 2.16 16.18
C LEU A 73 -23.27 1.38 15.47
N GLY A 74 -23.42 1.54 14.16
CA GLY A 74 -24.37 0.75 13.37
C GLY A 74 -24.11 -0.76 13.47
N CYS A 75 -22.84 -1.17 13.33
CA CYS A 75 -22.44 -2.57 13.55
C CYS A 75 -22.64 -3.02 15.01
N ALA A 76 -22.28 -2.18 15.98
CA ALA A 76 -22.42 -2.49 17.40
C ALA A 76 -23.88 -2.66 17.81
N TRP A 77 -24.79 -1.86 17.24
CA TRP A 77 -26.23 -2.01 17.42
C TRP A 77 -26.75 -3.28 16.73
N ALA A 78 -26.46 -3.47 15.44
CA ALA A 78 -27.06 -4.53 14.62
C ALA A 78 -26.54 -5.93 14.97
N VAL A 79 -25.27 -6.07 15.35
CA VAL A 79 -24.64 -7.36 15.68
C VAL A 79 -24.48 -7.54 17.19
N GLY A 80 -24.17 -6.48 17.93
CA GLY A 80 -23.75 -6.55 19.33
C GLY A 80 -22.24 -6.72 19.49
N LEU A 81 -21.63 -6.00 20.44
CA LEU A 81 -20.18 -6.00 20.68
C LEU A 81 -19.61 -7.40 21.02
N ARG A 82 -20.39 -8.24 21.69
CA ARG A 82 -19.97 -9.59 22.15
C ARG A 82 -20.49 -10.74 21.30
N SER A 83 -21.27 -10.45 20.25
CA SER A 83 -21.88 -11.50 19.43
C SER A 83 -20.85 -12.28 18.61
N THR A 84 -21.04 -13.60 18.57
CA THR A 84 -20.27 -14.55 17.76
C THR A 84 -21.00 -14.96 16.48
N SER A 85 -22.20 -14.42 16.22
CA SER A 85 -23.07 -14.82 15.10
C SER A 85 -22.32 -14.80 13.75
N PRO A 86 -22.44 -15.85 12.92
CA PRO A 86 -21.83 -15.88 11.59
C PRO A 86 -22.43 -14.83 10.64
N LEU A 87 -23.70 -14.44 10.84
CA LEU A 87 -24.40 -13.40 10.06
C LEU A 87 -23.77 -12.01 10.21
N ARG A 88 -22.88 -11.80 11.18
CA ARG A 88 -22.16 -10.54 11.39
C ARG A 88 -21.45 -10.00 10.14
N HIS A 89 -21.01 -10.89 9.25
CA HIS A 89 -20.31 -10.49 8.02
C HIS A 89 -21.29 -9.91 7.01
N LEU A 90 -22.47 -10.51 6.88
CA LEU A 90 -23.57 -9.97 6.09
C LEU A 90 -24.07 -8.64 6.68
N THR A 91 -24.29 -8.58 8.00
CA THR A 91 -24.72 -7.34 8.66
C THR A 91 -23.72 -6.21 8.50
N ALA A 92 -22.40 -6.48 8.56
CA ALA A 92 -21.38 -5.46 8.31
C ALA A 92 -21.43 -4.94 6.86
N LEU A 93 -21.72 -5.80 5.87
CA LEU A 93 -21.92 -5.36 4.48
C LEU A 93 -23.17 -4.50 4.33
N LEU A 94 -24.26 -4.85 5.03
CA LEU A 94 -25.50 -4.04 5.02
C LEU A 94 -25.28 -2.67 5.68
N ILE A 95 -24.53 -2.61 6.79
CA ILE A 95 -24.17 -1.33 7.42
C ILE A 95 -23.23 -0.52 6.52
N LEU A 96 -22.29 -1.16 5.81
CA LEU A 96 -21.46 -0.46 4.82
C LEU A 96 -22.34 0.16 3.74
N ALA A 97 -23.23 -0.63 3.12
CA ALA A 97 -24.15 -0.15 2.10
C ALA A 97 -25.00 1.01 2.62
N PHE A 98 -25.54 0.91 3.84
CA PHE A 98 -26.28 1.99 4.48
C PHE A 98 -25.45 3.27 4.64
N CYS A 99 -24.23 3.18 5.18
CA CYS A 99 -23.36 4.34 5.33
C CYS A 99 -22.98 4.98 3.99
N LEU A 100 -22.73 4.18 2.95
CA LEU A 100 -22.47 4.67 1.59
C LEU A 100 -23.70 5.35 0.97
N SER A 101 -24.90 4.82 1.23
CA SER A 101 -26.14 5.50 0.82
C SER A 101 -26.34 6.82 1.54
N VAL A 102 -26.00 6.90 2.84
CA VAL A 102 -26.05 8.16 3.60
C VAL A 102 -25.05 9.17 3.04
N ALA A 103 -23.82 8.75 2.78
CA ALA A 103 -22.76 9.56 2.15
C ALA A 103 -23.25 10.21 0.84
N VAL A 104 -23.68 9.38 -0.12
CA VAL A 104 -24.20 9.85 -1.41
C VAL A 104 -25.42 10.75 -1.24
N ALA A 105 -26.34 10.42 -0.33
CA ALA A 105 -27.54 11.22 -0.12
C ALA A 105 -27.24 12.59 0.51
N VAL A 106 -26.31 12.65 1.48
CA VAL A 106 -25.89 13.89 2.13
C VAL A 106 -25.15 14.78 1.14
N GLU A 107 -24.19 14.23 0.40
CA GLU A 107 -23.42 14.93 -0.63
C GLU A 107 -24.34 15.51 -1.72
N PHE A 108 -25.27 14.69 -2.25
CA PHE A 108 -26.27 15.17 -3.21
C PHE A 108 -27.13 16.30 -2.63
N THR A 109 -27.52 16.18 -1.36
CA THR A 109 -28.35 17.19 -0.67
C THR A 109 -27.60 18.51 -0.49
N GLN A 110 -26.28 18.49 -0.32
CA GLN A 110 -25.46 19.70 -0.16
C GLN A 110 -25.50 20.63 -1.39
N ILE A 111 -25.82 20.13 -2.58
CA ILE A 111 -26.02 20.97 -3.79
C ILE A 111 -27.05 22.08 -3.53
N PHE A 112 -28.06 21.79 -2.70
CA PHE A 112 -29.12 22.74 -2.36
C PHE A 112 -28.76 23.70 -1.22
N PHE A 113 -27.55 23.65 -0.66
CA PHE A 113 -27.15 24.46 0.50
C PHE A 113 -25.83 25.20 0.26
N ALA A 114 -25.86 26.53 0.17
CA ALA A 114 -24.64 27.34 0.11
C ALA A 114 -24.02 27.53 1.51
N PRO A 115 -22.70 27.74 1.65
CA PRO A 115 -21.64 27.64 0.65
C PRO A 115 -21.05 26.22 0.55
N ARG A 116 -21.84 25.14 0.73
CA ARG A 116 -21.29 23.76 0.69
C ARG A 116 -20.78 23.41 -0.71
N THR A 117 -19.68 22.68 -0.75
CA THR A 117 -19.04 22.19 -1.96
C THR A 117 -19.13 20.67 -2.01
N VAL A 118 -19.55 20.15 -3.16
CA VAL A 118 -19.63 18.70 -3.39
C VAL A 118 -18.41 18.21 -4.16
N SER A 119 -17.86 17.05 -3.79
CA SER A 119 -16.65 16.52 -4.41
C SER A 119 -16.53 14.99 -4.37
N LEU A 120 -15.74 14.44 -5.30
CA LEU A 120 -15.36 13.02 -5.25
C LEU A 120 -14.41 12.72 -4.07
N ASN A 121 -13.71 13.72 -3.55
CA ASN A 121 -12.82 13.55 -2.38
C ASN A 121 -13.64 13.18 -1.15
N ASP A 122 -14.78 13.83 -0.93
CA ASP A 122 -15.61 13.64 0.26
C ASP A 122 -16.29 12.27 0.26
N LEU A 123 -16.90 11.87 -0.86
CA LEU A 123 -17.43 10.52 -1.02
C LEU A 123 -16.38 9.43 -0.77
N LEU A 124 -15.13 9.66 -1.20
CA LEU A 124 -14.02 8.75 -0.92
C LEU A 124 -13.66 8.75 0.58
N ALA A 125 -13.57 9.92 1.23
CA ALA A 125 -13.29 10.04 2.65
C ALA A 125 -14.35 9.33 3.51
N GLU A 126 -15.63 9.58 3.25
CA GLU A 126 -16.75 8.98 3.96
C GLU A 126 -16.81 7.45 3.76
N THR A 127 -16.47 6.98 2.55
CA THR A 127 -16.30 5.55 2.24
C THR A 127 -15.16 4.93 3.08
N LEU A 128 -13.99 5.57 3.10
CA LEU A 128 -12.84 5.13 3.90
C LEU A 128 -13.16 5.13 5.40
N GLY A 129 -13.85 6.15 5.89
CA GLY A 129 -14.32 6.24 7.26
C GLY A 129 -15.27 5.10 7.62
N SER A 130 -16.24 4.80 6.75
CA SER A 130 -17.19 3.70 6.92
C SER A 130 -16.50 2.34 6.98
N ILE A 131 -15.55 2.08 6.07
CA ILE A 131 -14.71 0.88 6.08
C ILE A 131 -13.89 0.82 7.37
N GLY A 132 -13.28 1.95 7.78
CA GLY A 132 -12.51 2.08 9.02
C GLY A 132 -13.33 1.70 10.25
N GLY A 133 -14.57 2.19 10.35
CA GLY A 133 -15.51 1.84 11.42
C GLY A 133 -15.85 0.36 11.47
N ILE A 134 -16.07 -0.28 10.32
CA ILE A 134 -16.32 -1.73 10.22
C ILE A 134 -15.09 -2.54 10.61
N LEU A 135 -13.89 -2.15 10.19
CA LEU A 135 -12.65 -2.81 10.58
C LEU A 135 -12.41 -2.68 12.08
N LEU A 136 -12.67 -1.49 12.65
CA LEU A 136 -12.62 -1.26 14.09
C LEU A 136 -13.62 -2.15 14.83
N PHE A 137 -14.84 -2.33 14.31
CA PHE A 137 -15.81 -3.28 14.88
C PHE A 137 -15.34 -4.74 14.75
N LYS A 138 -14.84 -5.14 13.58
CA LYS A 138 -14.42 -6.52 13.29
C LYS A 138 -13.25 -6.97 14.17
N PHE A 139 -12.27 -6.09 14.39
CA PHE A 139 -11.03 -6.43 15.09
C PHE A 139 -10.94 -5.87 16.52
N GLY A 140 -11.62 -4.76 16.79
CA GLY A 140 -11.55 -4.02 18.05
C GLY A 140 -12.70 -4.27 19.02
N ARG A 141 -13.89 -4.71 18.58
CA ARG A 141 -15.10 -4.75 19.43
C ARG A 141 -14.94 -5.48 20.77
N LEU A 142 -14.21 -6.60 20.80
CA LEU A 142 -14.00 -7.37 22.04
C LEU A 142 -12.99 -6.70 22.98
N ARG A 143 -12.05 -5.91 22.44
CA ARG A 143 -11.14 -5.10 23.26
C ARG A 143 -11.89 -3.90 23.80
N LEU A 144 -12.70 -3.23 22.98
CA LEU A 144 -13.51 -2.11 23.39
C LEU A 144 -14.56 -2.52 24.44
N ALA A 145 -15.25 -3.65 24.23
CA ALA A 145 -16.18 -4.21 25.22
C ALA A 145 -15.47 -4.44 26.56
N ARG A 146 -14.30 -5.08 26.57
CA ARG A 146 -13.51 -5.28 27.79
C ARG A 146 -13.05 -3.97 28.44
N LEU A 147 -12.72 -2.96 27.64
CA LEU A 147 -12.32 -1.65 28.14
C LEU A 147 -13.50 -0.91 28.78
N LEU A 148 -14.69 -0.98 28.17
CA LEU A 148 -15.94 -0.46 28.72
C LEU A 148 -16.32 -1.19 30.02
N ASP A 149 -16.28 -2.52 30.01
CA ASP A 149 -16.55 -3.34 31.20
C ASP A 149 -15.61 -2.96 32.34
N ALA A 150 -14.31 -2.89 32.07
CA ALA A 150 -13.32 -2.46 33.05
C ALA A 150 -13.61 -1.04 33.59
N PHE A 151 -14.11 -0.13 32.76
CA PHE A 151 -14.48 1.22 33.17
C PHE A 151 -15.66 1.20 34.16
N PHE A 152 -16.71 0.41 33.90
CA PHE A 152 -17.90 0.31 34.74
C PHE A 152 -17.73 -0.58 35.99
N ASP A 153 -16.90 -1.63 35.92
CA ASP A 153 -16.65 -2.57 37.03
C ASP A 153 -15.86 -1.91 38.19
N GLY A 154 -15.23 -0.76 37.94
CA GLY A 154 -14.50 0.01 38.95
C GLY A 154 -13.15 -0.60 39.36
N GLY A 155 -12.51 -0.03 40.38
CA GLY A 155 -11.23 -0.52 40.91
C GLY A 155 -10.01 -0.30 39.99
N ARG A 156 -8.96 -1.11 40.18
CA ARG A 156 -7.67 -0.93 39.46
C ARG A 156 -7.78 -1.13 37.95
N SER A 157 -8.60 -2.07 37.49
CA SER A 157 -8.88 -2.32 36.07
C SER A 157 -9.49 -1.09 35.39
N SER A 158 -10.37 -0.37 36.09
CA SER A 158 -10.99 0.87 35.63
C SER A 158 -9.96 2.00 35.45
N VAL A 159 -8.99 2.10 36.36
CA VAL A 159 -7.88 3.07 36.22
C VAL A 159 -6.99 2.73 35.02
N TYR A 160 -6.66 1.46 34.79
CA TYR A 160 -5.92 1.06 33.58
C TYR A 160 -6.69 1.34 32.29
N ALA A 161 -8.01 1.12 32.29
CA ALA A 161 -8.89 1.48 31.18
C ALA A 161 -8.87 3.00 30.92
N ALA A 162 -8.90 3.82 31.98
CA ALA A 162 -8.79 5.28 31.87
C ALA A 162 -7.41 5.73 31.35
N ILE A 163 -6.31 5.10 31.77
CA ILE A 163 -4.97 5.35 31.22
C ILE A 163 -4.98 5.10 29.70
N MET A 164 -5.50 3.95 29.26
CA MET A 164 -5.55 3.60 27.83
C MET A 164 -6.43 4.57 27.04
N ALA A 165 -7.64 4.87 27.54
CA ALA A 165 -8.58 5.77 26.89
C ALA A 165 -8.02 7.21 26.78
N TYR A 166 -7.46 7.73 27.88
CA TYR A 166 -6.91 9.08 27.90
C TYR A 166 -5.61 9.19 27.10
N SER A 167 -4.76 8.16 27.08
CA SER A 167 -3.57 8.15 26.22
C SER A 167 -3.94 8.17 24.74
N ALA A 168 -4.95 7.40 24.34
CA ALA A 168 -5.47 7.41 22.98
C ALA A 168 -6.09 8.78 22.63
N PHE A 169 -6.91 9.34 23.53
CA PHE A 169 -7.48 10.67 23.36
C PHE A 169 -6.40 11.75 23.24
N TYR A 170 -5.40 11.75 24.13
CA TYR A 170 -4.30 12.70 24.10
C TYR A 170 -3.48 12.62 22.81
N LEU A 171 -3.22 11.40 22.31
CA LEU A 171 -2.52 11.20 21.04
C LEU A 171 -3.34 11.72 19.85
N LEU A 172 -4.63 11.37 19.78
CA LEU A 172 -5.53 11.88 18.73
C LEU A 172 -5.61 13.41 18.76
N LEU A 173 -5.74 13.98 19.95
CA LEU A 173 -5.78 15.43 20.14
C LEU A 173 -4.47 16.10 19.75
N SER A 174 -3.33 15.48 20.05
CA SER A 174 -2.01 16.01 19.69
C SER A 174 -1.81 16.03 18.18
N LEU A 175 -2.39 15.08 17.45
CA LEU A 175 -2.18 14.96 16.00
C LEU A 175 -3.22 15.70 15.17
N PHE A 176 -4.29 16.21 15.79
CA PHE A 176 -5.34 16.96 15.11
C PHE A 176 -4.82 18.32 14.61
N PRO A 177 -5.14 18.77 13.39
CA PRO A 177 -6.16 18.25 12.46
C PRO A 177 -5.65 17.23 11.43
N TYR A 178 -4.48 16.61 11.66
CA TYR A 178 -3.86 15.59 10.77
C TYR A 178 -3.41 16.13 9.40
N ASP A 179 -3.04 17.41 9.35
CA ASP A 179 -2.52 18.13 8.20
C ASP A 179 -1.02 17.86 7.99
N PHE A 180 -0.68 16.59 7.71
CA PHE A 180 0.70 16.17 7.51
C PHE A 180 1.34 16.84 6.28
N ILE A 181 2.60 17.22 6.45
CA ILE A 181 3.49 17.71 5.40
C ILE A 181 3.82 16.54 4.47
N LEU A 182 3.47 16.67 3.19
CA LEU A 182 3.62 15.62 2.18
C LEU A 182 4.73 15.93 1.15
N SER A 183 5.25 17.16 1.14
CA SER A 183 6.29 17.58 0.19
C SER A 183 7.46 18.30 0.87
N LEU A 184 8.64 18.26 0.24
CA LEU A 184 9.81 18.98 0.74
C LEU A 184 9.60 20.50 0.73
N ARG A 185 8.82 21.01 -0.23
CA ARG A 185 8.45 22.44 -0.30
C ARG A 185 7.62 22.85 0.92
N GLU A 186 6.64 22.03 1.31
CA GLU A 186 5.85 22.23 2.54
C GLU A 186 6.75 22.14 3.79
N LEU A 187 7.73 21.23 3.82
CA LEU A 187 8.69 21.14 4.92
C LEU A 187 9.60 22.37 5.01
N GLN A 188 10.10 22.87 3.88
CA GLN A 188 10.89 24.10 3.84
C GLN A 188 10.05 25.30 4.31
N TRP A 189 8.82 25.42 3.85
CA TRP A 189 7.87 26.42 4.34
C TRP A 189 7.68 26.32 5.86
N LYS A 190 7.50 25.11 6.39
CA LYS A 190 7.38 24.86 7.83
C LYS A 190 8.62 25.27 8.62
N LEU A 191 9.81 24.94 8.11
CA LEU A 191 11.08 25.29 8.75
C LEU A 191 11.37 26.80 8.70
N SER A 192 10.78 27.51 7.73
CA SER A 192 10.77 28.99 7.68
C SER A 192 9.63 29.64 8.48
N SER A 193 8.73 28.85 9.06
CA SER A 193 7.59 29.36 9.82
C SER A 193 7.91 29.56 11.29
N ASP A 194 7.14 30.43 11.94
CA ASP A 194 7.24 30.68 13.38
C ASP A 194 6.74 29.51 14.25
N ASN A 195 6.20 28.44 13.65
CA ASN A 195 5.62 27.29 14.35
C ASN A 195 6.62 26.19 14.73
N TRP A 196 7.91 26.50 14.73
CA TRP A 196 8.95 25.58 15.17
C TRP A 196 10.10 26.34 15.84
N GLY A 197 10.79 25.70 16.80
CA GLY A 197 12.04 26.22 17.35
C GLY A 197 12.77 25.21 18.23
N TRP A 198 14.10 25.34 18.35
CA TRP A 198 14.92 24.41 19.13
C TRP A 198 14.55 24.37 20.62
N LEU A 199 14.17 25.51 21.20
CA LEU A 199 13.74 25.62 22.59
C LEU A 199 12.29 26.10 22.69
N ILE A 200 11.98 27.24 22.10
CA ILE A 200 10.66 27.86 22.05
C ILE A 200 10.39 28.22 20.59
N ALA A 201 9.16 27.99 20.11
CA ALA A 201 8.75 28.42 18.78
C ALA A 201 8.43 29.92 18.73
N ASP A 202 8.80 30.60 17.65
CA ASP A 202 8.69 32.07 17.52
C ASP A 202 7.24 32.57 17.40
N SER A 203 6.26 31.68 17.16
CA SER A 203 4.83 32.01 17.07
C SER A 203 4.24 32.46 18.42
N CYS A 204 5.03 32.43 19.48
CA CYS A 204 4.72 32.84 20.83
C CYS A 204 4.85 34.37 21.03
N SER A 205 4.10 35.20 20.30
CA SER A 205 4.14 36.65 20.52
C SER A 205 3.34 37.08 21.78
N GLY A 206 4.05 37.62 22.78
CA GLY A 206 3.49 38.17 24.02
C GLY A 206 3.49 37.21 25.22
N TRP A 207 3.88 37.74 26.38
CA TRP A 207 4.05 36.99 27.64
C TRP A 207 2.83 36.14 28.04
N LEU A 208 1.62 36.71 27.91
CA LEU A 208 0.39 36.06 28.37
C LEU A 208 0.02 34.85 27.49
N ARG A 209 0.06 35.01 26.17
CA ARG A 209 -0.25 33.93 25.21
C ARG A 209 0.77 32.80 25.34
N CYS A 210 2.05 33.16 25.50
CA CYS A 210 3.10 32.18 25.64
C CYS A 210 2.99 31.37 26.93
N SER A 211 2.75 32.05 28.05
CA SER A 211 2.52 31.39 29.34
C SER A 211 1.30 30.48 29.32
N ALA A 212 0.19 30.93 28.73
CA ALA A 212 -1.03 30.14 28.61
C ALA A 212 -0.82 28.86 27.78
N ARG A 213 -0.04 28.95 26.71
CA ARG A 213 0.31 27.79 25.87
C ARG A 213 1.20 26.79 26.61
N GLN A 214 2.24 27.25 27.31
CA GLN A 214 3.08 26.33 28.09
C GLN A 214 2.27 25.67 29.22
N ALA A 215 1.35 26.41 29.84
CA ALA A 215 0.43 25.86 30.83
C ALA A 215 -0.51 24.80 30.24
N SER A 216 -0.99 24.98 29.00
CA SER A 216 -1.89 24.02 28.36
C SER A 216 -1.23 22.65 28.13
N GLU A 217 0.07 22.61 27.84
CA GLU A 217 0.81 21.34 27.73
C GLU A 217 0.92 20.59 29.06
N ILE A 218 1.17 21.32 30.15
CA ILE A 218 1.24 20.77 31.51
C ILE A 218 -0.14 20.22 31.91
N VAL A 219 -1.19 21.03 31.74
CA VAL A 219 -2.56 20.67 32.12
C VAL A 219 -3.09 19.54 31.25
N GLY A 220 -2.80 19.54 29.95
CA GLY A 220 -3.28 18.55 28.99
C GLY A 220 -2.77 17.14 29.25
N ILE A 221 -1.57 16.97 29.82
CA ILE A 221 -1.03 15.63 30.14
C ILE A 221 -1.26 15.23 31.62
N ALA A 222 -1.57 16.18 32.50
CA ALA A 222 -1.71 15.92 33.94
C ALA A 222 -2.72 14.83 34.31
N PRO A 223 -3.91 14.69 33.67
CA PRO A 223 -4.85 13.62 34.00
C PRO A 223 -4.26 12.22 33.82
N LEU A 224 -3.39 12.02 32.81
CA LEU A 224 -2.67 10.76 32.64
C LEU A 224 -1.77 10.46 33.84
N GLY A 225 -1.11 11.49 34.38
CA GLY A 225 -0.29 11.40 35.60
C GLY A 225 -1.11 10.99 36.82
N VAL A 226 -2.31 11.57 36.98
CA VAL A 226 -3.26 11.20 38.05
C VAL A 226 -3.58 9.70 37.97
N PHE A 227 -3.96 9.21 36.79
CA PHE A 227 -4.33 7.81 36.61
C PHE A 227 -3.13 6.86 36.82
N ILE A 228 -1.94 7.20 36.34
CA ILE A 228 -0.71 6.42 36.57
C ILE A 228 -0.42 6.29 38.07
N ALA A 229 -0.53 7.38 38.84
CA ALA A 229 -0.31 7.35 40.29
C ALA A 229 -1.34 6.50 41.04
N LEU A 230 -2.60 6.49 40.59
CA LEU A 230 -3.66 5.65 41.15
C LEU A 230 -3.41 4.16 40.85
N ALA A 231 -2.99 3.82 39.64
CA ALA A 231 -2.73 2.43 39.20
C ALA A 231 -1.42 1.86 39.79
N ALA A 232 -0.34 2.63 39.75
CA ALA A 232 1.03 2.20 40.02
C ALA A 232 1.75 3.16 41.01
N PRO A 233 1.39 3.13 42.30
CA PRO A 233 1.85 4.11 43.30
C PRO A 233 3.37 4.06 43.55
N GLY A 234 4.00 2.91 43.31
CA GLY A 234 5.42 2.66 43.57
C GLY A 234 6.38 3.28 42.56
N LEU A 235 5.88 3.86 41.45
CA LEU A 235 6.72 4.57 40.48
C LEU A 235 7.26 5.89 41.08
N SER A 236 8.57 6.09 41.07
CA SER A 236 9.16 7.36 41.54
C SER A 236 8.79 8.53 40.62
N PHE A 237 8.74 9.76 41.15
CA PHE A 237 8.46 10.95 40.33
C PHE A 237 9.47 11.13 39.20
N ARG A 238 10.76 10.75 39.41
CA ARG A 238 11.79 10.74 38.37
C ARG A 238 11.43 9.84 37.18
N ARG A 239 10.90 8.63 37.43
CA ARG A 239 10.47 7.73 36.36
C ARG A 239 9.23 8.25 35.63
N ILE A 240 8.28 8.84 36.36
CA ILE A 240 7.08 9.43 35.76
C ILE A 240 7.49 10.61 34.85
N PHE A 241 8.37 11.50 35.33
CA PHE A 241 8.93 12.57 34.51
C PHE A 241 9.57 12.03 33.23
N ALA A 242 10.42 11.00 33.34
CA ALA A 242 11.08 10.38 32.19
C ALA A 242 10.10 9.77 31.17
N ILE A 243 8.97 9.20 31.63
CA ILE A 243 7.91 8.70 30.73
C ILE A 243 7.28 9.85 29.94
N GLY A 244 6.95 10.97 30.62
CA GLY A 244 6.39 12.15 29.95
C GLY A 244 7.37 12.78 28.96
N ALA A 245 8.65 12.88 29.34
CA ALA A 245 9.72 13.38 28.48
C ALA A 245 9.95 12.47 27.26
N LEU A 246 9.97 11.15 27.45
CA LEU A 246 10.14 10.19 26.35
C LEU A 246 8.95 10.22 25.38
N LEU A 247 7.72 10.32 25.89
CA LEU A 247 6.53 10.49 25.06
C LEU A 247 6.64 11.77 24.22
N SER A 248 7.08 12.86 24.84
CA SER A 248 7.27 14.15 24.17
C SER A 248 8.38 14.10 23.10
N LEU A 249 9.50 13.42 23.39
CA LEU A 249 10.59 13.22 22.43
C LEU A 249 10.13 12.48 21.16
N ILE A 250 9.12 11.63 21.26
CA ILE A 250 8.49 10.96 20.12
C ILE A 250 7.48 11.88 19.42
N LEU A 251 6.73 12.69 20.17
CA LEU A 251 5.70 13.56 19.63
C LEU A 251 6.25 14.80 18.91
N GLU A 252 7.31 15.43 19.41
CA GLU A 252 7.84 16.67 18.83
C GLU A 252 8.28 16.56 17.36
N PRO A 253 8.96 15.48 16.92
CA PRO A 253 9.23 15.26 15.50
C PRO A 253 7.96 15.09 14.67
N VAL A 254 6.92 14.46 15.23
CA VAL A 254 5.63 14.29 14.53
C VAL A 254 4.90 15.63 14.45
N GLN A 255 4.95 16.47 15.48
CA GLN A 255 4.43 17.84 15.46
C GLN A 255 5.11 18.71 14.41
N LEU A 256 6.41 18.54 14.22
CA LEU A 256 7.15 19.25 13.17
C LEU A 256 6.65 18.89 11.77
N LEU A 257 6.17 17.65 11.59
CA LEU A 257 5.60 17.16 10.34
C LEU A 257 4.12 17.52 10.15
N LEU A 258 3.50 18.25 11.07
CA LEU A 258 2.14 18.80 10.93
C LEU A 258 2.23 20.27 10.52
N ALA A 259 1.47 20.67 9.50
CA ALA A 259 1.52 22.04 8.99
C ALA A 259 1.08 23.06 10.05
N SER A 260 0.01 22.78 10.81
CA SER A 260 -0.49 23.59 11.93
C SER A 260 0.09 23.21 13.30
N GLY A 261 0.78 22.08 13.41
CA GLY A 261 1.40 21.62 14.66
C GLY A 261 2.49 22.58 15.11
N VAL A 262 2.74 22.70 16.42
CA VAL A 262 3.85 23.54 16.90
C VAL A 262 4.87 22.69 17.62
N SER A 263 6.10 22.72 17.11
CA SER A 263 7.20 21.87 17.60
C SER A 263 8.22 22.70 18.37
N GLN A 264 8.53 22.34 19.62
CA GLN A 264 9.53 23.03 20.43
C GLN A 264 10.19 22.14 21.47
N GLY A 265 11.49 22.33 21.71
CA GLY A 265 12.24 21.50 22.66
C GLY A 265 11.74 21.58 24.11
N LEU A 266 11.24 22.73 24.55
CA LEU A 266 10.78 22.91 25.94
C LEU A 266 9.53 22.09 26.28
N SER A 267 8.75 21.68 25.28
CA SER A 267 7.60 20.80 25.44
C SER A 267 7.97 19.42 26.01
N ILE A 268 9.23 18.99 25.85
CA ILE A 268 9.75 17.79 26.51
C ILE A 268 9.73 17.94 28.03
N LEU A 269 10.14 19.10 28.54
CA LEU A 269 10.16 19.39 29.96
C LEU A 269 8.74 19.64 30.49
N TRP A 270 7.92 20.41 29.77
CA TRP A 270 6.55 20.72 30.21
C TRP A 270 5.65 19.49 30.31
N ARG A 271 5.72 18.58 29.34
CA ARG A 271 4.96 17.32 29.42
C ARG A 271 5.48 16.40 30.53
N GLY A 272 6.79 16.36 30.75
CA GLY A 272 7.39 15.69 31.90
C GLY A 272 6.88 16.24 33.23
N LEU A 273 6.87 17.57 33.37
CA LEU A 273 6.37 18.28 34.55
C LEU A 273 4.86 18.05 34.76
N GLY A 274 4.05 18.20 33.72
CA GLY A 274 2.60 17.97 33.77
C GLY A 274 2.25 16.56 34.24
N LEU A 275 2.95 15.54 33.72
CA LEU A 275 2.72 14.16 34.15
C LEU A 275 3.10 13.95 35.62
N THR A 276 4.20 14.56 36.09
CA THR A 276 4.56 14.51 37.52
C THR A 276 3.61 15.28 38.42
N ALA A 277 3.13 16.45 37.99
CA ALA A 277 2.17 17.25 38.74
C ALA A 277 0.84 16.49 38.89
N GLY A 278 0.35 15.88 37.81
CA GLY A 278 -0.77 14.96 37.85
C GLY A 278 -0.56 13.79 38.80
N ALA A 279 0.62 13.17 38.77
CA ALA A 279 0.95 12.07 39.68
C ALA A 279 0.99 12.50 41.16
N ALA A 280 1.42 13.73 41.45
CA ALA A 280 1.37 14.28 42.80
C ALA A 280 -0.08 14.42 43.28
N ILE A 281 -0.97 14.96 42.43
CA ILE A 281 -2.42 15.05 42.71
C ILE A 281 -3.00 13.65 42.97
N GLY A 282 -2.72 12.69 42.09
CA GLY A 282 -3.22 11.30 42.24
C GLY A 282 -2.75 10.62 43.53
N ARG A 283 -1.50 10.86 43.95
CA ARG A 283 -0.98 10.36 45.24
C ARG A 283 -1.67 11.01 46.43
N THR A 284 -1.90 12.32 46.39
CA THR A 284 -2.60 13.03 47.46
C THR A 284 -4.04 12.53 47.59
N LEU A 285 -4.74 12.37 46.47
CA LEU A 285 -6.09 11.80 46.40
C LEU A 285 -6.17 10.37 46.95
N ARG A 286 -5.15 9.55 46.66
CA ARG A 286 -5.06 8.19 47.19
C ARG A 286 -4.78 8.14 48.69
N ARG A 287 -3.96 9.06 49.21
CA ARG A 287 -3.58 9.11 50.63
C ARG A 287 -4.72 9.63 51.52
N HIS A 288 -5.38 10.71 51.10
CA HIS A 288 -6.37 11.43 51.93
C HIS A 288 -7.82 11.16 51.52
N GLY A 289 -8.05 10.43 50.42
CA GLY A 289 -9.38 10.22 49.84
C GLY A 289 -9.92 11.47 49.13
N SER A 290 -11.15 11.37 48.60
CA SER A 290 -11.79 12.46 47.87
C SER A 290 -12.56 13.45 48.75
N LEU A 291 -12.87 13.08 50.00
CA LEU A 291 -13.66 13.87 50.94
C LEU A 291 -12.98 15.19 51.37
N PRO A 292 -11.70 15.22 51.77
CA PRO A 292 -11.02 16.48 52.13
C PRO A 292 -10.96 17.46 50.96
N LEU A 293 -10.75 16.96 49.74
CA LEU A 293 -10.74 17.78 48.53
C LEU A 293 -12.14 18.37 48.25
N ALA A 294 -13.19 17.55 48.36
CA ALA A 294 -14.56 18.02 48.21
C ALA A 294 -14.93 19.09 49.25
N TRP A 295 -14.48 18.92 50.50
CA TRP A 295 -14.69 19.90 51.56
C TRP A 295 -13.94 21.20 51.27
N MET A 296 -12.66 21.12 50.89
CA MET A 296 -11.86 22.29 50.49
C MET A 296 -12.51 23.07 49.34
N ILE A 297 -12.90 22.38 48.26
CA ILE A 297 -13.58 23.00 47.11
C ILE A 297 -14.87 23.68 47.57
N ARG A 298 -15.72 22.99 48.33
CA ARG A 298 -16.97 23.55 48.85
C ARG A 298 -16.73 24.82 49.69
N SER A 299 -15.79 24.76 50.64
CA SER A 299 -15.49 25.89 51.53
C SER A 299 -14.88 27.08 50.78
N SER A 300 -14.31 26.85 49.60
CA SER A 300 -13.76 27.88 48.72
C SER A 300 -14.84 28.62 47.90
N ILE A 301 -15.99 27.99 47.63
CA ILE A 301 -17.05 28.51 46.75
C ILE A 301 -17.44 29.97 47.07
N PRO A 302 -17.78 30.37 48.32
CA PRO A 302 -18.24 31.74 48.59
C PRO A 302 -17.17 32.80 48.30
N PHE A 303 -15.89 32.46 48.46
CA PHE A 303 -14.77 33.37 48.17
C PHE A 303 -14.38 33.37 46.69
N ALA A 304 -14.54 32.23 46.00
CA ALA A 304 -14.16 32.07 44.60
C ALA A 304 -15.24 32.48 43.60
N ALA A 305 -16.53 32.52 44.00
CA ALA A 305 -17.64 32.74 43.08
C ALA A 305 -17.56 34.08 42.33
N VAL A 306 -17.35 35.20 43.04
CA VAL A 306 -17.27 36.53 42.41
C VAL A 306 -16.03 36.66 41.52
N PRO A 307 -14.80 36.35 41.99
CA PRO A 307 -13.61 36.35 41.12
C PRO A 307 -13.76 35.45 39.89
N TYR A 308 -14.41 34.29 40.03
CA TYR A 308 -14.63 33.36 38.93
C TYR A 308 -15.60 33.91 37.88
N VAL A 309 -16.72 34.52 38.28
CA VAL A 309 -17.66 35.16 37.33
C VAL A 309 -16.98 36.33 36.61
N LEU A 310 -16.19 37.14 37.32
CA LEU A 310 -15.39 38.21 36.70
C LEU A 310 -14.35 37.65 35.71
N ALA A 311 -13.71 36.52 36.04
CA ALA A 311 -12.79 35.84 35.13
C ALA A 311 -13.52 35.28 33.89
N LEU A 312 -14.72 34.72 34.04
CA LEU A 312 -15.55 34.28 32.92
C LEU A 312 -15.93 35.46 31.99
N ALA A 313 -16.31 36.60 32.57
CA ALA A 313 -16.59 37.82 31.80
C ALA A 313 -15.35 38.31 31.04
N ALA A 314 -14.19 38.33 31.71
CA ALA A 314 -12.92 38.73 31.11
C ALA A 314 -12.49 37.80 29.97
N LEU A 315 -12.52 36.47 30.20
CA LEU A 315 -12.19 35.46 29.19
C LEU A 315 -13.23 35.43 28.05
N GLY A 316 -14.49 35.74 28.35
CA GLY A 316 -15.55 35.98 27.36
C GLY A 316 -15.34 37.23 26.51
N GLY A 317 -14.35 38.08 26.86
CA GLY A 317 -13.94 39.24 26.08
C GLY A 317 -14.64 40.55 26.47
N TRP A 318 -15.34 40.61 27.60
CA TRP A 318 -16.10 41.81 28.00
C TRP A 318 -15.22 43.06 28.19
N PHE A 319 -13.93 42.88 28.51
CA PHE A 319 -13.00 44.00 28.72
C PHE A 319 -12.03 44.19 27.55
N SER A 320 -12.31 43.56 26.39
CA SER A 320 -11.41 43.63 25.22
C SER A 320 -11.59 44.89 24.36
N GLY A 321 -12.63 45.69 24.62
CA GLY A 321 -12.92 46.92 23.89
C GLY A 321 -13.95 47.79 24.61
N SER A 322 -14.27 48.95 24.03
CA SER A 322 -15.31 49.86 24.53
C SER A 322 -16.70 49.27 24.34
N TRP A 323 -17.56 49.40 25.36
CA TRP A 323 -18.94 48.95 25.27
C TRP A 323 -19.77 49.88 24.39
N LEU A 324 -20.60 49.29 23.53
CA LEU A 324 -21.60 50.00 22.75
C LEU A 324 -22.78 50.45 23.62
N PRO A 325 -23.51 51.50 23.19
CA PRO A 325 -24.84 51.82 23.71
C PRO A 325 -25.77 50.59 23.61
N PHE A 326 -26.71 50.48 24.56
CA PHE A 326 -27.59 49.31 24.65
C PHE A 326 -28.44 49.11 23.39
N ASP A 327 -28.95 50.18 22.79
CA ASP A 327 -29.78 50.12 21.59
C ASP A 327 -29.02 49.52 20.39
N ASP A 328 -27.75 49.92 20.21
CA ASP A 328 -26.86 49.36 19.18
C ASP A 328 -26.55 47.89 19.44
N ALA A 329 -26.38 47.49 20.71
CA ALA A 329 -26.13 46.11 21.08
C ALA A 329 -27.35 45.19 20.84
N VAL A 330 -28.58 45.69 21.07
CA VAL A 330 -29.81 44.94 20.74
C VAL A 330 -30.01 44.83 19.23
N ALA A 331 -29.71 45.89 18.46
CA ALA A 331 -29.79 45.84 17.00
C ALA A 331 -28.89 44.73 16.40
N ARG A 332 -27.74 44.45 17.03
CA ARG A 332 -26.84 43.36 16.62
C ARG A 332 -27.44 41.96 16.79
N LEU A 333 -28.46 41.78 17.64
CA LEU A 333 -29.10 40.48 17.87
C LEU A 333 -29.71 39.91 16.58
N ALA A 334 -30.20 40.77 15.68
CA ALA A 334 -30.76 40.36 14.39
C ALA A 334 -29.76 39.63 13.48
N ASN A 335 -28.45 39.86 13.68
CA ASN A 335 -27.38 39.26 12.89
C ASN A 335 -26.68 38.09 13.62
N VAL A 336 -27.20 37.66 14.78
CA VAL A 336 -26.65 36.52 15.53
C VAL A 336 -27.33 35.23 15.12
N SER A 337 -26.54 34.24 14.71
CA SER A 337 -27.06 32.90 14.45
C SER A 337 -27.19 32.13 15.77
N VAL A 338 -28.39 31.61 16.03
CA VAL A 338 -28.67 30.74 17.18
C VAL A 338 -28.37 29.26 16.89
N MET A 339 -28.01 28.92 15.65
CA MET A 339 -27.80 27.54 15.23
C MET A 339 -26.53 26.96 15.86
N PRO A 340 -26.60 25.77 16.50
CA PRO A 340 -25.42 25.09 17.00
C PRO A 340 -24.34 24.88 15.93
N PHE A 341 -23.09 25.11 16.30
CA PHE A 341 -21.90 24.98 15.44
C PHE A 341 -21.83 25.91 14.22
N TYR A 342 -22.75 26.87 14.06
CA TYR A 342 -22.73 27.83 12.93
C TYR A 342 -21.39 28.58 12.82
N TYR A 343 -20.92 29.18 13.92
CA TYR A 343 -19.65 29.92 13.91
C TYR A 343 -18.42 29.00 13.85
N HIS A 344 -18.56 27.74 14.27
CA HIS A 344 -17.47 26.76 14.18
C HIS A 344 -17.26 26.32 12.72
N TYR A 345 -18.32 26.26 11.91
CA TYR A 345 -18.25 25.96 10.48
C TYR A 345 -17.44 27.01 9.70
N PHE A 346 -17.58 28.29 10.03
CA PHE A 346 -16.83 29.37 9.37
C PHE A 346 -15.43 29.61 9.97
N SER A 347 -14.91 28.64 10.71
CA SER A 347 -13.57 28.69 11.32
C SER A 347 -12.77 27.45 10.94
N THR A 348 -11.45 27.52 11.04
CA THR A 348 -10.62 26.33 10.81
C THR A 348 -10.91 25.26 11.86
N GLU A 349 -10.71 23.99 11.51
CA GLU A 349 -10.97 22.84 12.37
C GLU A 349 -10.19 22.95 13.68
N GLN A 350 -8.94 23.42 13.60
CA GLN A 350 -8.10 23.66 14.76
C GLN A 350 -8.65 24.77 15.66
N ALA A 351 -9.09 25.89 15.08
CA ALA A 351 -9.68 26.99 15.85
C ALA A 351 -10.99 26.58 16.54
N ALA A 352 -11.84 25.83 15.83
CA ALA A 352 -13.07 25.25 16.36
C ALA A 352 -12.78 24.35 17.57
N LEU A 353 -11.80 23.43 17.45
CA LEU A 353 -11.41 22.54 18.54
C LEU A 353 -10.82 23.31 19.74
N LEU A 354 -9.94 24.28 19.50
CA LEU A 354 -9.38 25.12 20.56
C LEU A 354 -10.45 25.91 21.31
N SER A 355 -11.47 26.40 20.59
CA SER A 355 -12.64 27.06 21.17
C SER A 355 -13.42 26.10 22.09
N VAL A 356 -13.71 24.89 21.61
CA VAL A 356 -14.38 23.84 22.42
C VAL A 356 -13.59 23.50 23.68
N LEU A 357 -12.26 23.34 23.57
CA LEU A 357 -11.39 23.05 24.72
C LEU A 357 -11.33 24.22 25.71
N ALA A 358 -11.19 25.45 25.22
CA ALA A 358 -11.15 26.65 26.05
C ALA A 358 -12.46 26.79 26.85
N GLN A 359 -13.61 26.66 26.18
CA GLN A 359 -14.90 26.75 26.87
C GLN A 359 -15.11 25.59 27.82
N SER A 360 -14.67 24.37 27.47
CA SER A 360 -14.72 23.24 28.38
C SER A 360 -13.89 23.49 29.65
N CYS A 361 -12.70 24.08 29.52
CA CYS A 361 -11.87 24.48 30.67
C CYS A 361 -12.51 25.58 31.50
N MET A 362 -13.15 26.57 30.87
CA MET A 362 -13.83 27.67 31.56
C MET A 362 -14.95 27.16 32.46
N TYR A 363 -15.76 26.19 32.02
CA TYR A 363 -16.91 25.69 32.79
C TYR A 363 -16.63 24.41 33.60
N ALA A 364 -15.47 23.78 33.44
CA ALA A 364 -15.04 22.63 34.24
C ALA A 364 -15.14 22.84 35.77
N PRO A 365 -14.79 24.01 36.35
CA PRO A 365 -14.93 24.26 37.79
C PRO A 365 -16.36 24.12 38.32
N ILE A 366 -17.39 24.41 37.49
CA ILE A 366 -18.80 24.22 37.87
C ILE A 366 -19.10 22.74 38.10
N GLY A 367 -18.55 21.86 37.26
CA GLY A 367 -18.64 20.41 37.43
C GLY A 367 -18.04 19.93 38.75
N LEU A 368 -16.83 20.42 39.08
CA LEU A 368 -16.16 20.13 40.35
C LEU A 368 -16.94 20.66 41.56
N ALA A 369 -17.49 21.88 41.48
CA ALA A 369 -18.29 22.47 42.53
C ALA A 369 -19.58 21.66 42.77
N GLY A 370 -20.29 21.25 41.71
CA GLY A 370 -21.46 20.39 41.79
C GLY A 370 -21.16 19.04 42.44
N TRP A 371 -20.03 18.42 42.08
CA TRP A 371 -19.56 17.19 42.70
C TRP A 371 -19.21 17.37 44.19
N ALA A 372 -18.50 18.44 44.53
CA ALA A 372 -18.12 18.76 45.91
C ALA A 372 -19.35 18.99 46.80
N LEU A 373 -20.33 19.76 46.32
CA LEU A 373 -21.59 20.00 47.01
C LEU A 373 -22.37 18.71 47.27
N ARG A 374 -22.43 17.79 46.31
CA ARG A 374 -23.05 16.48 46.48
C ARG A 374 -22.31 15.59 47.48
N THR A 375 -20.99 15.61 47.44
CA THR A 375 -20.14 14.70 48.23
C THR A 375 -20.12 15.11 49.70
N VAL A 376 -20.21 16.42 50.00
CA VAL A 376 -20.17 16.95 51.36
C VAL A 376 -21.57 17.09 52.00
N ASN A 377 -22.63 17.38 51.23
CA ASN A 377 -23.97 17.53 51.81
C ASN A 377 -24.62 16.18 52.16
N THR A 378 -25.16 16.09 53.38
CA THR A 378 -25.94 14.96 53.90
C THR A 378 -27.46 15.15 53.79
N GLY A 379 -27.96 16.35 53.44
CA GLY A 379 -29.39 16.66 53.30
C GLY A 379 -30.09 16.12 52.03
N GLN A 380 -31.42 16.35 51.92
CA GLN A 380 -32.27 15.76 50.86
C GLN A 380 -32.08 16.36 49.45
N ARG A 381 -31.60 17.60 49.29
CA ARG A 381 -31.35 18.22 47.97
C ARG A 381 -29.87 18.12 47.58
N LYS A 382 -29.52 17.11 46.78
CA LYS A 382 -28.17 16.93 46.22
C LYS A 382 -28.17 17.29 44.73
N PRO A 383 -27.29 18.20 44.25
CA PRO A 383 -27.20 18.48 42.83
C PRO A 383 -26.82 17.21 42.07
N GLY A 384 -27.58 16.91 41.02
CA GLY A 384 -27.28 15.84 40.07
C GLY A 384 -26.53 16.38 38.85
N MET A 385 -25.96 15.48 38.05
CA MET A 385 -25.20 15.82 36.83
C MET A 385 -25.97 16.77 35.90
N LEU A 386 -27.26 16.49 35.65
CA LEU A 386 -28.12 17.32 34.81
C LEU A 386 -28.30 18.73 35.38
N HIS A 387 -28.53 18.87 36.68
CA HIS A 387 -28.70 20.16 37.34
C HIS A 387 -27.42 21.00 37.24
N THR A 388 -26.25 20.38 37.41
CA THR A 388 -24.96 21.05 37.26
C THR A 388 -24.71 21.51 35.82
N GLY A 389 -25.06 20.69 34.83
CA GLY A 389 -24.98 21.06 33.41
C GLY A 389 -25.91 22.23 33.06
N LEU A 390 -27.18 22.16 33.49
CA LEU A 390 -28.15 23.25 33.27
C LEU A 390 -27.72 24.55 33.94
N PHE A 391 -27.14 24.48 35.15
CA PHE A 391 -26.58 25.66 35.82
C PHE A 391 -25.41 26.27 35.04
N ALA A 392 -24.52 25.44 34.48
CA ALA A 392 -23.42 25.93 33.65
C ALA A 392 -23.92 26.64 32.38
N ALA A 393 -24.93 26.07 31.69
CA ALA A 393 -25.56 26.74 30.54
C ALA A 393 -26.24 28.05 30.94
N ALA A 394 -26.97 28.07 32.06
CA ALA A 394 -27.61 29.28 32.58
C ALA A 394 -26.59 30.37 32.93
N LEU A 395 -25.41 29.99 33.43
CA LEU A 395 -24.30 30.91 33.70
C LEU A 395 -23.59 31.36 32.41
N ALA A 396 -23.53 30.51 31.38
CA ALA A 396 -22.93 30.84 30.09
C ALA A 396 -23.77 31.83 29.27
N LEU A 397 -25.10 31.73 29.37
CA LEU A 397 -26.03 32.60 28.64
C LEU A 397 -25.73 34.11 28.82
N PRO A 398 -25.63 34.68 30.05
CA PRO A 398 -25.32 36.09 30.20
C PRO A 398 -23.92 36.43 29.69
N VAL A 399 -22.91 35.55 29.89
CA VAL A 399 -21.54 35.77 29.40
C VAL A 399 -21.50 35.89 27.88
N GLU A 400 -22.24 35.03 27.17
CA GLU A 400 -22.38 35.07 25.71
C GLU A 400 -23.17 36.28 25.24
N LEU A 401 -24.32 36.59 25.86
CA LEU A 401 -25.12 37.76 25.51
C LEU A 401 -24.37 39.08 25.74
N GLY A 402 -23.50 39.16 26.76
CA GLY A 402 -22.67 40.33 27.00
C GLY A 402 -21.71 40.67 25.86
N LYS A 403 -21.39 39.71 24.98
CA LYS A 403 -20.57 39.97 23.77
C LYS A 403 -21.26 40.89 22.77
N LEU A 404 -22.58 41.05 22.83
CA LEU A 404 -23.31 42.03 22.02
C LEU A 404 -22.82 43.47 22.28
N LEU A 405 -22.37 43.75 23.51
CA LEU A 405 -21.89 45.07 23.93
C LEU A 405 -20.47 45.36 23.42
N VAL A 406 -19.69 44.36 22.97
CA VAL A 406 -18.25 44.54 22.68
C VAL A 406 -17.88 44.08 21.27
N PRO A 407 -17.81 44.97 20.27
CA PRO A 407 -17.29 44.67 18.94
C PRO A 407 -15.79 44.30 18.99
N PRO A 408 -15.29 43.37 18.15
CA PRO A 408 -15.98 42.61 17.09
C PRO A 408 -16.61 41.28 17.57
N LYS A 409 -16.78 41.05 18.88
CA LYS A 409 -17.26 39.76 19.41
C LYS A 409 -18.75 39.55 19.10
N HIS A 410 -19.16 38.28 19.01
CA HIS A 410 -20.55 37.86 18.82
C HIS A 410 -20.91 36.74 19.82
N PRO A 411 -22.17 36.63 20.27
CA PRO A 411 -22.64 35.49 21.03
C PRO A 411 -22.58 34.19 20.20
N ASP A 412 -22.07 33.10 20.79
CA ASP A 412 -22.13 31.77 20.19
C ASP A 412 -22.92 30.83 21.11
N PHE A 413 -24.12 30.44 20.67
CA PHE A 413 -25.02 29.59 21.43
C PHE A 413 -24.50 28.14 21.57
N THR A 414 -23.53 27.73 20.73
CA THR A 414 -22.80 26.46 20.89
C THR A 414 -22.08 26.41 22.25
N ASN A 415 -21.61 27.55 22.75
CA ASN A 415 -20.89 27.62 24.02
C ASN A 415 -21.77 27.26 25.22
N LEU A 416 -23.09 27.43 25.15
CA LEU A 416 -24.02 26.97 26.19
C LEU A 416 -24.06 25.44 26.26
N LEU A 417 -24.06 24.79 25.10
CA LEU A 417 -24.02 23.32 24.99
C LEU A 417 -22.67 22.79 25.48
N ILE A 418 -21.56 23.44 25.10
CA ILE A 418 -20.21 23.09 25.56
C ILE A 418 -20.11 23.29 27.09
N ALA A 419 -20.65 24.38 27.63
CA ALA A 419 -20.67 24.64 29.07
C ALA A 419 -21.45 23.56 29.84
N ALA A 420 -22.65 23.20 29.37
CA ALA A 420 -23.46 22.16 30.00
C ALA A 420 -22.79 20.79 29.96
N THR A 421 -22.28 20.39 28.80
CA THR A 421 -21.67 19.08 28.59
C THR A 421 -20.33 18.94 29.32
N SER A 422 -19.48 19.98 29.31
CA SER A 422 -18.20 19.99 30.03
C SER A 422 -18.40 19.93 31.54
N ALA A 423 -19.31 20.73 32.10
CA ALA A 423 -19.61 20.69 33.53
C ALA A 423 -20.18 19.33 33.96
N ALA A 424 -21.06 18.74 33.16
CA ALA A 424 -21.58 17.39 33.38
C ALA A 424 -20.48 16.31 33.31
N ALA A 425 -19.59 16.40 32.31
CA ALA A 425 -18.47 15.46 32.13
C ALA A 425 -17.47 15.53 33.29
N VAL A 426 -17.11 16.73 33.75
CA VAL A 426 -16.21 16.92 34.89
C VAL A 426 -16.85 16.46 36.20
N TYR A 427 -18.14 16.73 36.40
CA TYR A 427 -18.90 16.17 37.51
C TYR A 427 -18.86 14.63 37.50
N ALA A 428 -19.10 14.02 36.35
CA ALA A 428 -19.12 12.56 36.19
C ALA A 428 -17.72 11.95 36.45
N LEU A 429 -16.67 12.59 35.93
CA LEU A 429 -15.29 12.18 36.14
C LEU A 429 -14.90 12.27 37.63
N ALA A 430 -15.19 13.39 38.29
CA ALA A 430 -14.90 13.56 39.72
C ALA A 430 -15.68 12.55 40.58
N HIS A 431 -16.94 12.28 40.22
CA HIS A 431 -17.76 11.26 40.88
C HIS A 431 -17.18 9.85 40.70
N TRP A 432 -16.76 9.51 39.48
CA TRP A 432 -16.13 8.23 39.17
C TRP A 432 -14.79 8.07 39.90
N ILE A 433 -13.93 9.09 39.97
CA ILE A 433 -12.68 9.06 40.75
C ILE A 433 -12.98 8.78 42.23
N GLY A 434 -14.00 9.44 42.80
CA GLY A 434 -14.45 9.18 44.17
C GLY A 434 -14.91 7.72 44.39
N ALA A 435 -15.62 7.14 43.42
CA ALA A 435 -16.05 5.74 43.47
C ALA A 435 -14.87 4.76 43.38
N VAL A 436 -13.87 5.05 42.54
CA VAL A 436 -12.62 4.27 42.43
C VAL A 436 -11.83 4.29 43.74
N LEU A 437 -11.73 5.45 44.40
CA LEU A 437 -10.99 5.62 45.66
C LEU A 437 -11.67 4.93 46.85
N SER A 438 -13.01 4.92 46.89
CA SER A 438 -13.81 4.30 47.96
C SER A 438 -13.94 2.77 47.84
N GLY A 439 -13.46 2.17 46.75
CA GLY A 439 -13.37 0.71 46.61
C GLY A 439 -14.70 -0.03 46.43
N ALA A 440 -15.78 0.68 46.10
CA ALA A 440 -17.15 0.16 46.03
C ALA A 440 -17.42 -0.91 44.94
N GLY A 441 -16.41 -1.29 44.15
CA GLY A 441 -16.52 -2.29 43.06
C GLY A 441 -16.16 -3.73 43.44
N LYS A 442 -15.81 -4.04 44.71
CA LYS A 442 -15.54 -5.43 45.12
C LYS A 442 -16.85 -6.22 45.25
N ARG A 443 -17.43 -6.66 44.12
CA ARG A 443 -18.18 -7.92 44.12
C ARG A 443 -17.16 -9.06 44.13
N PRO A 444 -17.26 -10.04 45.05
CA PRO A 444 -16.39 -11.20 45.04
C PRO A 444 -16.69 -12.00 43.77
N VAL A 445 -15.73 -11.99 42.84
CA VAL A 445 -15.71 -12.95 41.73
C VAL A 445 -15.27 -14.28 42.36
N PRO A 446 -16.09 -15.34 42.30
CA PRO A 446 -15.63 -16.66 42.73
C PRO A 446 -14.44 -17.07 41.84
N PRO A 447 -13.43 -17.78 42.39
CA PRO A 447 -12.31 -18.25 41.60
C PRO A 447 -12.84 -19.08 40.43
N SER A 448 -12.67 -18.56 39.21
CA SER A 448 -12.99 -19.31 38.00
C SER A 448 -12.06 -20.51 37.95
N ALA A 449 -12.63 -21.70 38.13
CA ALA A 449 -11.94 -22.97 38.00
C ALA A 449 -11.11 -22.97 36.70
N GLU A 450 -9.80 -23.16 36.85
CA GLU A 450 -8.93 -23.57 35.75
C GLU A 450 -9.53 -24.82 35.11
N SER A 451 -10.08 -24.66 33.91
CA SER A 451 -10.32 -25.78 33.03
C SER A 451 -8.97 -26.20 32.46
N ILE A 452 -8.30 -27.08 33.19
CA ILE A 452 -7.27 -27.96 32.64
C ILE A 452 -7.88 -28.61 31.38
N PRO A 453 -7.28 -28.43 30.18
CA PRO A 453 -7.68 -29.21 29.03
C PRO A 453 -7.39 -30.67 29.37
N LYS A 454 -8.44 -31.50 29.48
CA LYS A 454 -8.30 -32.96 29.50
C LYS A 454 -7.45 -33.35 28.30
N THR A 455 -6.21 -33.77 28.55
CA THR A 455 -5.41 -34.56 27.63
C THR A 455 -6.21 -35.81 27.28
N ALA A 456 -6.73 -35.83 26.05
CA ALA A 456 -7.18 -37.08 25.43
C ALA A 456 -5.97 -38.03 25.36
N PRO A 457 -6.16 -39.34 25.58
CA PRO A 457 -5.07 -40.29 25.53
C PRO A 457 -4.39 -40.25 24.16
N ALA A 458 -3.07 -40.16 24.20
CA ALA A 458 -2.21 -40.28 23.04
C ALA A 458 -2.24 -41.72 22.52
N ASN A 459 -3.28 -42.07 21.76
CA ASN A 459 -3.17 -43.10 20.74
C ASN A 459 -2.74 -42.41 19.46
N SER A 460 -1.44 -42.16 19.34
CA SER A 460 -0.80 -42.04 18.04
C SER A 460 -0.69 -43.45 17.46
N PRO A 461 -1.38 -43.78 16.36
CA PRO A 461 -0.92 -44.89 15.54
C PRO A 461 0.51 -44.55 15.15
N HIS A 462 1.44 -45.48 15.35
CA HIS A 462 2.72 -45.43 14.66
C HIS A 462 2.43 -45.10 13.19
N PRO A 463 3.09 -44.10 12.58
CA PRO A 463 2.89 -43.85 11.17
C PRO A 463 3.35 -45.12 10.44
N GLU A 464 2.39 -45.91 9.98
CA GLU A 464 2.62 -46.94 9.00
C GLU A 464 3.40 -46.29 7.87
N LEU A 465 4.53 -46.91 7.53
CA LEU A 465 5.32 -46.58 6.35
C LEU A 465 4.34 -46.44 5.17
N PRO A 466 4.33 -45.31 4.45
CA PRO A 466 3.36 -45.11 3.39
C PRO A 466 3.48 -46.26 2.39
N ALA A 467 2.38 -47.00 2.27
CA ALA A 467 2.23 -48.06 1.27
C ALA A 467 2.68 -47.51 -0.08
N TYR A 468 3.66 -48.19 -0.67
CA TYR A 468 4.20 -47.85 -1.98
C TYR A 468 3.06 -47.90 -3.00
N ALA A 469 2.59 -46.73 -3.43
CA ALA A 469 1.52 -46.61 -4.40
C ALA A 469 2.05 -46.83 -5.82
N ALA A 470 1.20 -47.44 -6.65
CA ALA A 470 1.40 -47.61 -8.09
C ALA A 470 1.61 -46.27 -8.81
N LEU A 471 2.21 -46.32 -10.00
CA LEU A 471 2.55 -45.18 -10.85
C LEU A 471 1.33 -44.23 -11.01
N HIS A 472 1.47 -42.94 -10.65
CA HIS A 472 0.42 -41.96 -10.92
C HIS A 472 0.54 -41.49 -12.39
N PRO A 473 -0.36 -41.92 -13.31
CA PRO A 473 -0.16 -41.78 -14.76
C PRO A 473 -0.02 -40.32 -15.21
N VAL A 474 -0.76 -39.40 -14.59
CA VAL A 474 -0.70 -37.96 -14.90
C VAL A 474 0.68 -37.35 -14.59
N GLY A 475 1.34 -37.80 -13.52
CA GLY A 475 2.66 -37.25 -13.17
C GLY A 475 3.76 -37.71 -14.12
N ALA A 476 3.67 -38.96 -14.61
CA ALA A 476 4.57 -39.48 -15.63
C ALA A 476 4.34 -38.80 -16.99
N LEU A 477 3.07 -38.54 -17.35
CA LEU A 477 2.72 -37.80 -18.56
C LEU A 477 3.30 -36.38 -18.54
N ILE A 478 3.13 -35.63 -17.45
CA ILE A 478 3.70 -34.29 -17.30
C ILE A 478 5.23 -34.35 -17.42
N ALA A 479 5.87 -35.34 -16.80
CA ALA A 479 7.31 -35.45 -16.85
C ALA A 479 7.84 -35.75 -18.26
N PHE A 480 7.20 -36.67 -18.98
CA PHE A 480 7.56 -37.02 -20.35
C PHE A 480 7.32 -35.83 -21.29
N ALA A 481 6.16 -35.19 -21.21
CA ALA A 481 5.84 -34.01 -22.00
C ALA A 481 6.85 -32.88 -21.75
N ALA A 482 7.18 -32.60 -20.48
CA ALA A 482 8.16 -31.58 -20.12
C ALA A 482 9.58 -31.93 -20.63
N GLY A 483 9.99 -33.20 -20.52
CA GLY A 483 11.28 -33.67 -21.04
C GLY A 483 11.39 -33.54 -22.56
N SER A 484 10.34 -33.92 -23.30
CA SER A 484 10.28 -33.81 -24.75
C SER A 484 10.31 -32.34 -25.21
N LEU A 485 9.54 -31.47 -24.55
CA LEU A 485 9.53 -30.03 -24.86
C LEU A 485 10.88 -29.37 -24.54
N ALA A 486 11.54 -29.76 -23.44
CA ALA A 486 12.88 -29.27 -23.12
C ALA A 486 13.89 -29.68 -24.20
N LEU A 487 13.80 -30.92 -24.70
CA LEU A 487 14.67 -31.41 -25.77
C LEU A 487 14.42 -30.65 -27.08
N ILE A 488 13.16 -30.46 -27.48
CA ILE A 488 12.82 -29.67 -28.69
C ILE A 488 13.34 -28.25 -28.56
N GLY A 489 13.12 -27.61 -27.40
CA GLY A 489 13.56 -26.25 -27.15
C GLY A 489 15.08 -26.08 -27.18
N LEU A 490 15.82 -27.09 -26.70
CA LEU A 490 17.28 -27.19 -26.78
C LEU A 490 17.79 -27.37 -28.22
N LEU A 491 17.15 -28.25 -29.00
CA LEU A 491 17.53 -28.49 -30.40
C LEU A 491 17.31 -27.26 -31.28
N ALA A 492 16.31 -26.44 -30.95
CA ALA A 492 15.99 -25.21 -31.66
C ALA A 492 16.71 -23.97 -31.10
N TYR A 493 17.60 -24.11 -30.11
CA TYR A 493 18.24 -22.97 -29.44
C TYR A 493 19.36 -22.37 -30.30
N PRO A 494 19.37 -21.05 -30.57
CA PRO A 494 20.18 -20.46 -31.64
C PRO A 494 21.66 -20.21 -31.29
N VAL A 495 22.01 -20.00 -30.01
CA VAL A 495 23.33 -19.49 -29.61
C VAL A 495 23.80 -20.18 -28.34
N GLY A 496 25.08 -20.57 -28.23
CA GLY A 496 25.62 -21.04 -26.96
C GLY A 496 25.02 -22.36 -26.45
N THR A 497 24.43 -23.16 -27.36
CA THR A 497 23.68 -24.39 -27.05
C THR A 497 24.48 -25.38 -26.20
N LEU A 498 25.79 -25.51 -26.42
CA LEU A 498 26.65 -26.40 -25.61
C LEU A 498 26.72 -25.97 -24.13
N TRP A 499 26.84 -24.66 -23.87
CA TRP A 499 26.84 -24.13 -22.50
C TRP A 499 25.50 -24.33 -21.82
N LEU A 500 24.40 -24.10 -22.55
CA LEU A 500 23.06 -24.32 -22.04
C LEU A 500 22.80 -25.80 -21.74
N ILE A 501 23.22 -26.72 -22.62
CA ILE A 501 23.13 -28.17 -22.38
C ILE A 501 23.91 -28.55 -21.13
N ALA A 502 25.16 -28.06 -20.98
CA ALA A 502 25.97 -28.34 -19.81
C ALA A 502 25.32 -27.83 -18.52
N ALA A 503 24.79 -26.60 -18.53
CA ALA A 503 24.10 -25.99 -17.41
C ALA A 503 22.81 -26.73 -17.03
N LEU A 504 21.95 -27.05 -17.99
CA LEU A 504 20.70 -27.77 -17.76
C LEU A 504 20.94 -29.22 -17.33
N THR A 505 21.98 -29.88 -17.84
CA THR A 505 22.38 -31.23 -17.41
C THR A 505 22.92 -31.21 -15.98
N GLY A 506 23.77 -30.22 -15.64
CA GLY A 506 24.25 -30.02 -14.27
C GLY A 506 23.10 -29.72 -13.30
N TYR A 507 22.13 -28.90 -13.72
CA TYR A 507 20.93 -28.61 -12.95
C TYR A 507 20.02 -29.84 -12.80
N ALA A 508 19.84 -30.64 -13.85
CA ALA A 508 19.11 -31.90 -13.78
C ALA A 508 19.76 -32.89 -12.80
N ALA A 509 21.10 -33.00 -12.81
CA ALA A 509 21.84 -33.82 -11.85
C ALA A 509 21.67 -33.29 -10.41
N LEU A 510 21.70 -31.96 -10.21
CA LEU A 510 21.44 -31.33 -8.92
C LEU A 510 20.03 -31.65 -8.41
N LEU A 511 19.00 -31.56 -9.27
CA LEU A 511 17.62 -31.90 -8.93
C LEU A 511 17.44 -33.39 -8.65
N TRP A 512 18.11 -34.25 -9.43
CA TRP A 512 18.08 -35.69 -9.20
C TRP A 512 18.64 -36.05 -7.82
N ARG A 513 19.74 -35.38 -7.43
CA ARG A 513 20.37 -35.53 -6.11
C ARG A 513 19.55 -34.90 -5.00
N TYR A 514 19.01 -33.70 -5.24
CA TYR A 514 18.26 -32.88 -4.28
C TYR A 514 16.95 -32.39 -4.90
N PRO A 515 15.86 -33.18 -4.84
CA PRO A 515 14.59 -32.84 -5.50
C PRO A 515 13.89 -31.60 -4.91
N GLY A 516 14.37 -31.08 -3.77
CA GLY A 516 13.92 -29.82 -3.20
C GLY A 516 14.78 -28.61 -3.56
N ALA A 517 15.76 -28.73 -4.48
CA ALA A 517 16.63 -27.63 -4.90
C ALA A 517 15.90 -26.60 -5.76
N TRP A 518 14.90 -27.01 -6.55
CA TRP A 518 14.08 -26.09 -7.35
C TRP A 518 13.38 -25.01 -6.50
N LEU A 519 13.04 -25.32 -5.25
CA LEU A 519 12.44 -24.36 -4.31
C LEU A 519 13.35 -23.16 -4.05
N PHE A 520 14.67 -23.31 -4.25
CA PHE A 520 15.63 -22.21 -4.23
C PHE A 520 15.91 -21.71 -5.65
N ALA A 521 16.22 -22.61 -6.58
CA ALA A 521 16.71 -22.26 -7.92
C ALA A 521 15.66 -21.50 -8.75
N VAL A 522 14.39 -21.91 -8.74
CA VAL A 522 13.33 -21.26 -9.51
C VAL A 522 13.14 -19.80 -9.10
N PRO A 523 12.87 -19.46 -7.82
CA PRO A 523 12.73 -18.05 -7.42
C PRO A 523 14.03 -17.25 -7.50
N ALA A 524 15.21 -17.89 -7.44
CA ALA A 524 16.49 -17.21 -7.63
C ALA A 524 16.74 -16.83 -9.08
N LEU A 525 16.49 -17.74 -10.03
CA LEU A 525 16.80 -17.56 -11.44
C LEU A 525 15.68 -16.88 -12.23
N LEU A 526 14.45 -16.85 -11.70
CA LEU A 526 13.30 -16.17 -12.30
C LEU A 526 13.60 -14.72 -12.75
N PRO A 527 14.21 -13.86 -11.93
CA PRO A 527 14.51 -12.50 -12.36
C PRO A 527 15.80 -12.41 -13.19
N ALA A 528 16.70 -13.40 -13.16
CA ALA A 528 18.09 -13.26 -13.62
C ALA A 528 18.41 -14.02 -14.91
N LEU A 529 17.67 -15.09 -15.21
CA LEU A 529 17.92 -15.93 -16.39
C LEU A 529 17.11 -15.39 -17.59
N ASP A 530 17.56 -14.28 -18.16
CA ASP A 530 16.98 -13.67 -19.37
C ASP A 530 18.09 -13.42 -20.41
N LEU A 531 18.28 -14.35 -21.35
CA LEU A 531 19.27 -14.13 -22.42
C LEU A 531 18.62 -13.63 -23.72
N SER A 532 17.34 -13.25 -23.66
CA SER A 532 16.60 -12.70 -24.79
C SER A 532 17.35 -11.57 -25.51
N PRO A 533 18.06 -10.63 -24.84
CA PRO A 533 18.84 -9.59 -25.53
C PRO A 533 19.94 -10.10 -26.47
N TRP A 534 20.43 -11.34 -26.28
CA TRP A 534 21.45 -11.97 -27.13
C TRP A 534 20.88 -13.01 -28.09
N THR A 535 19.72 -13.60 -27.76
CA THR A 535 19.12 -14.71 -28.50
C THR A 535 17.95 -14.30 -29.38
N GLY A 536 17.27 -13.20 -29.06
CA GLY A 536 16.01 -12.78 -29.69
C GLY A 536 14.82 -13.68 -29.37
N ARG A 537 14.95 -14.63 -28.44
CA ARG A 537 13.89 -15.61 -28.13
C ARG A 537 12.98 -15.17 -26.99
N LEU A 538 11.72 -14.91 -27.31
CA LEU A 538 10.69 -14.59 -26.30
C LEU A 538 9.78 -15.79 -25.98
N MET A 539 9.44 -16.61 -26.99
CA MET A 539 8.42 -17.68 -26.90
C MET A 539 8.78 -18.79 -25.92
N LEU A 540 10.01 -19.31 -26.03
CA LEU A 540 10.57 -20.34 -25.17
C LEU A 540 12.00 -19.93 -24.80
N ASP A 541 12.13 -19.30 -23.64
CA ASP A 541 13.39 -18.75 -23.15
C ASP A 541 14.17 -19.75 -22.29
N GLU A 542 15.35 -19.36 -21.79
CA GLU A 542 16.21 -20.22 -21.00
C GLU A 542 15.59 -20.58 -19.65
N PHE A 543 14.77 -19.67 -19.10
CA PHE A 543 14.06 -19.91 -17.85
C PHE A 543 12.96 -20.94 -18.04
N ASP A 544 12.20 -20.90 -19.14
CA ASP A 544 11.20 -21.91 -19.49
C ASP A 544 11.84 -23.30 -19.62
N LEU A 545 13.02 -23.40 -20.26
CA LEU A 545 13.76 -24.66 -20.34
C LEU A 545 14.17 -25.18 -18.96
N LEU A 546 14.59 -24.29 -18.06
CA LEU A 546 14.87 -24.63 -16.67
C LEU A 546 13.63 -25.14 -15.94
N LEU A 547 12.46 -24.54 -16.18
CA LEU A 547 11.19 -25.00 -15.62
C LEU A 547 10.78 -26.37 -16.16
N LEU A 548 10.93 -26.60 -17.47
CA LEU A 548 10.64 -27.89 -18.10
C LEU A 548 11.54 -29.00 -17.54
N VAL A 549 12.85 -28.75 -17.41
CA VAL A 549 13.78 -29.69 -16.75
C VAL A 549 13.39 -29.91 -15.29
N THR A 550 12.97 -28.85 -14.59
CA THR A 550 12.50 -28.95 -13.21
C THR A 550 11.29 -29.87 -13.09
N LEU A 551 10.29 -29.68 -13.96
CA LEU A 551 9.07 -30.49 -14.00
C LEU A 551 9.42 -31.94 -14.34
N ALA A 552 10.17 -32.18 -15.42
CA ALA A 552 10.59 -33.51 -15.85
C ALA A 552 11.28 -34.29 -14.73
N VAL A 553 12.37 -33.74 -14.18
CA VAL A 553 13.18 -34.42 -13.16
C VAL A 553 12.43 -34.57 -11.84
N THR A 554 11.72 -33.53 -11.38
CA THR A 554 11.07 -33.56 -10.06
C THR A 554 9.83 -34.46 -10.06
N TYR A 555 9.02 -34.47 -11.14
CA TYR A 555 7.90 -35.41 -11.24
C TYR A 555 8.38 -36.86 -11.35
N LEU A 556 9.46 -37.12 -12.11
CA LEU A 556 10.10 -38.45 -12.15
C LEU A 556 10.67 -38.85 -10.80
N ARG A 557 11.30 -37.94 -10.06
CA ARG A 557 11.92 -38.28 -8.77
C ARG A 557 10.90 -38.43 -7.64
N THR A 558 9.77 -37.74 -7.73
CA THR A 558 8.70 -37.76 -6.71
C THR A 558 7.49 -38.59 -7.10
N TYR A 559 7.57 -39.39 -8.17
CA TYR A 559 6.43 -40.12 -8.73
C TYR A 559 5.72 -41.07 -7.74
N ARG A 560 6.45 -41.61 -6.76
CA ARG A 560 5.93 -42.48 -5.70
C ARG A 560 5.26 -41.73 -4.55
N ILE A 561 5.29 -40.40 -4.56
CA ILE A 561 4.75 -39.55 -3.50
C ILE A 561 3.41 -38.98 -3.94
N ASN A 562 2.34 -39.41 -3.27
CA ASN A 562 1.01 -38.89 -3.52
C ASN A 562 0.89 -37.43 -3.07
N PRO A 563 0.21 -36.57 -3.85
CA PRO A 563 -0.03 -35.20 -3.45
C PRO A 563 -0.99 -35.15 -2.26
N ARG A 564 -0.64 -34.38 -1.23
CA ARG A 564 -1.52 -34.11 -0.07
C ARG A 564 -2.87 -33.51 -0.53
N PRO A 565 -3.97 -33.70 0.21
CA PRO A 565 -5.23 -33.01 -0.08
C PRO A 565 -5.07 -31.49 0.00
N TRP A 566 -5.96 -30.76 -0.68
CA TRP A 566 -5.99 -29.30 -0.59
C TRP A 566 -6.28 -28.85 0.85
N PRO A 567 -5.56 -27.86 1.38
CA PRO A 567 -5.76 -27.40 2.76
C PRO A 567 -7.15 -26.82 3.05
N ASN A 568 -7.85 -26.31 2.03
CA ASN A 568 -9.25 -25.95 2.10
C ASN A 568 -9.92 -26.07 0.72
N ARG A 569 -11.26 -26.20 0.71
CA ARG A 569 -12.06 -26.32 -0.53
C ARG A 569 -12.00 -25.07 -1.40
N THR A 570 -11.81 -23.89 -0.83
CA THR A 570 -11.73 -22.64 -1.61
C THR A 570 -10.51 -22.63 -2.51
N LEU A 571 -9.37 -23.11 -2.01
CA LEU A 571 -8.14 -23.20 -2.80
C LEU A 571 -8.24 -24.25 -3.92
N SER A 572 -8.93 -25.37 -3.68
CA SER A 572 -9.18 -26.35 -4.75
C SER A 572 -10.07 -25.80 -5.85
N TRP A 573 -11.14 -25.09 -5.50
CA TRP A 573 -12.00 -24.40 -6.48
C TRP A 573 -11.26 -23.31 -7.23
N ALA A 574 -10.41 -22.53 -6.54
CA ALA A 574 -9.59 -21.52 -7.17
C ALA A 574 -8.69 -22.13 -8.25
N VAL A 575 -7.96 -23.21 -7.94
CA VAL A 575 -7.07 -23.87 -8.90
C VAL A 575 -7.83 -24.50 -10.07
N MET A 576 -9.00 -25.08 -9.82
CA MET A 576 -9.86 -25.60 -10.89
C MET A 576 -10.32 -24.48 -11.83
N LEU A 577 -10.77 -23.35 -11.28
CA LEU A 577 -11.21 -22.20 -12.07
C LEU A 577 -10.05 -21.52 -12.78
N LEU A 578 -8.84 -21.51 -12.21
CA LEU A 578 -7.64 -21.03 -12.88
C LEU A 578 -7.29 -21.91 -14.09
N TRP A 579 -7.38 -23.24 -13.98
CA TRP A 579 -7.22 -24.15 -15.12
C TRP A 579 -8.27 -23.89 -16.20
N LEU A 580 -9.54 -23.73 -15.81
CA LEU A 580 -10.64 -23.46 -16.74
C LEU A 580 -10.45 -22.11 -17.45
N SER A 581 -10.19 -21.06 -16.68
CA SER A 581 -9.93 -19.70 -17.18
C SER A 581 -8.73 -19.65 -18.10
N TRP A 582 -7.62 -20.30 -17.71
CA TRP A 582 -6.42 -20.39 -18.54
C TRP A 582 -6.71 -21.09 -19.87
N SER A 583 -7.44 -22.22 -19.83
CA SER A 583 -7.78 -22.98 -21.04
C SER A 583 -8.65 -22.15 -21.99
N ILE A 584 -9.70 -21.51 -21.48
CA ILE A 584 -10.61 -20.69 -22.31
C ILE A 584 -9.87 -19.48 -22.88
N ALA A 585 -9.10 -18.74 -22.07
CA ALA A 585 -8.36 -17.57 -22.53
C ALA A 585 -7.28 -17.94 -23.57
N THR A 586 -6.66 -19.11 -23.44
CA THR A 586 -5.68 -19.63 -24.40
C THR A 586 -6.36 -20.03 -25.71
N VAL A 587 -7.46 -20.80 -25.64
CA VAL A 587 -8.24 -21.21 -26.82
C VAL A 587 -8.77 -19.99 -27.57
N ARG A 588 -9.28 -18.98 -26.86
CA ARG A 588 -9.78 -17.74 -27.47
C ARG A 588 -8.67 -16.91 -28.11
N GLY A 589 -7.53 -16.78 -27.44
CA GLY A 589 -6.39 -16.03 -28.00
C GLY A 589 -5.73 -16.70 -29.22
N LEU A 590 -5.71 -18.03 -29.26
CA LEU A 590 -5.22 -18.79 -30.43
C LEU A 590 -6.27 -18.97 -31.53
N TRP A 591 -7.53 -18.59 -31.29
CA TRP A 591 -8.64 -18.76 -32.24
C TRP A 591 -8.35 -18.18 -33.64
N PRO A 592 -7.75 -16.98 -33.78
CA PRO A 592 -7.45 -16.42 -35.10
C PRO A 592 -6.53 -17.30 -35.97
N LEU A 593 -5.66 -18.12 -35.36
CA LEU A 593 -4.78 -19.06 -36.09
C LEU A 593 -5.54 -20.24 -36.71
N TRP A 594 -6.72 -20.57 -36.18
CA TRP A 594 -7.54 -21.65 -36.71
C TRP A 594 -8.49 -21.18 -37.81
N GLU A 595 -8.94 -19.92 -37.76
CA GLU A 595 -9.84 -19.34 -38.77
C GLU A 595 -9.09 -18.92 -40.04
N HIS A 596 -7.94 -18.28 -39.88
CA HIS A 596 -7.11 -17.90 -41.02
C HIS A 596 -6.09 -19.01 -41.23
N GLN A 597 -5.93 -19.50 -42.47
CA GLN A 597 -4.76 -20.30 -42.88
C GLN A 597 -3.48 -19.41 -42.87
N GLY A 598 -3.31 -18.63 -41.81
CA GLY A 598 -2.25 -17.66 -41.64
C GLY A 598 -0.92 -18.39 -41.50
N THR A 599 0.05 -17.91 -42.26
CA THR A 599 1.45 -18.29 -42.07
C THR A 599 1.87 -17.87 -40.67
N LEU A 600 2.44 -18.81 -39.90
CA LEU A 600 3.12 -18.52 -38.64
C LEU A 600 4.38 -17.71 -38.94
N SER A 601 4.24 -16.40 -39.09
CA SER A 601 5.36 -15.46 -39.21
C SER A 601 5.71 -14.86 -37.85
N ASP A 602 7.00 -14.61 -37.63
CA ASP A 602 7.46 -13.82 -36.50
C ASP A 602 6.99 -12.38 -36.69
N SER A 603 6.17 -11.89 -35.76
CA SER A 603 5.55 -10.57 -35.83
C SER A 603 5.31 -10.00 -34.44
N SER A 604 5.33 -8.67 -34.31
CA SER A 604 5.02 -7.97 -33.06
C SER A 604 3.56 -8.11 -32.60
N HIS A 605 2.64 -8.49 -33.50
CA HIS A 605 1.21 -8.64 -33.21
C HIS A 605 0.71 -10.04 -33.58
N SER A 606 1.52 -11.07 -33.26
CA SER A 606 1.19 -12.46 -33.54
C SER A 606 0.14 -13.01 -32.56
N PRO A 607 -0.82 -13.83 -32.98
CA PRO A 607 -1.68 -14.58 -32.05
C PRO A 607 -0.90 -15.50 -31.09
N LEU A 608 0.37 -15.80 -31.39
CA LEU A 608 1.26 -16.55 -30.50
C LEU A 608 1.58 -15.78 -29.20
N GLU A 609 1.33 -14.48 -29.12
CA GLU A 609 1.40 -13.68 -27.88
C GLU A 609 0.54 -14.28 -26.76
N THR A 610 -0.53 -15.00 -27.11
CA THR A 610 -1.32 -15.77 -26.15
C THR A 610 -0.48 -16.76 -25.34
N TRP A 611 0.52 -17.39 -25.96
CA TRP A 611 1.45 -18.26 -25.26
C TRP A 611 2.44 -17.48 -24.39
N LEU A 612 3.00 -16.37 -24.88
CA LEU A 612 3.95 -15.53 -24.14
C LEU A 612 3.40 -15.07 -22.81
N VAL A 613 2.15 -14.62 -22.80
CA VAL A 613 1.47 -14.16 -21.58
C VAL A 613 0.95 -15.36 -20.78
N GLY A 614 0.26 -16.30 -21.44
CA GLY A 614 -0.46 -17.39 -20.79
C GLY A 614 0.44 -18.41 -20.07
N LYS A 615 1.69 -18.61 -20.51
CA LYS A 615 2.60 -19.62 -19.95
C LYS A 615 2.93 -19.37 -18.46
N GLY A 616 2.90 -18.13 -17.98
CA GLY A 616 3.17 -17.81 -16.57
C GLY A 616 2.23 -18.49 -15.58
N LEU A 617 0.92 -18.39 -15.84
CA LEU A 617 -0.09 -19.07 -15.04
C LEU A 617 -0.01 -20.59 -15.22
N LEU A 618 0.24 -21.09 -16.44
CA LEU A 618 0.43 -22.50 -16.71
C LEU A 618 1.57 -23.08 -15.86
N TRP A 619 2.72 -22.42 -15.81
CA TRP A 619 3.85 -22.85 -14.99
C TRP A 619 3.45 -22.95 -13.52
N ALA A 620 2.84 -21.91 -12.93
CA ALA A 620 2.39 -21.98 -11.55
C ALA A 620 1.42 -23.14 -11.27
N LEU A 621 0.50 -23.42 -12.20
CA LEU A 621 -0.45 -24.53 -12.10
C LEU A 621 0.23 -25.90 -12.19
N LEU A 622 1.24 -26.07 -13.05
CA LEU A 622 2.03 -27.31 -13.17
C LEU A 622 2.91 -27.58 -11.96
N PHE A 623 3.34 -26.55 -11.23
CA PHE A 623 4.07 -26.67 -9.96
C PHE A 623 3.16 -26.95 -8.75
N ALA A 624 1.85 -26.64 -8.84
CA ALA A 624 0.92 -26.80 -7.72
C ALA A 624 0.85 -28.24 -7.17
N PRO A 625 0.82 -29.31 -7.99
CA PRO A 625 0.89 -30.68 -7.48
C PRO A 625 2.24 -31.01 -6.83
N LEU A 626 3.37 -30.48 -7.32
CA LEU A 626 4.69 -30.68 -6.70
C LEU A 626 4.76 -30.09 -5.29
N LEU A 627 4.19 -28.90 -5.06
CA LEU A 627 4.06 -28.30 -3.73
C LEU A 627 3.29 -29.22 -2.76
N ARG A 628 2.25 -29.90 -3.25
CA ARG A 628 1.43 -30.84 -2.47
C ARG A 628 2.16 -32.15 -2.17
N ARG A 629 3.17 -32.53 -2.97
CA ARG A 629 4.03 -33.70 -2.72
C ARG A 629 5.10 -33.44 -1.65
N ILE A 630 5.31 -32.20 -1.21
CA ILE A 630 6.20 -31.88 -0.10
C ILE A 630 5.56 -32.39 1.22
N PRO A 631 6.26 -33.22 2.02
CA PRO A 631 5.75 -33.71 3.30
C PRO A 631 5.43 -32.59 4.29
N ALA A 632 4.38 -32.75 5.10
CA ALA A 632 3.91 -31.74 6.05
C ALA A 632 5.00 -31.25 7.03
N GLU A 633 5.92 -32.14 7.44
CA GLU A 633 7.02 -31.83 8.35
C GLU A 633 8.06 -30.87 7.75
N ASN A 634 8.14 -30.82 6.41
CA ASN A 634 9.17 -30.07 5.69
C ASN A 634 8.63 -28.79 5.04
N THR A 635 7.34 -28.48 5.18
CA THR A 635 6.75 -27.32 4.49
C THR A 635 7.33 -25.99 4.96
N GLY A 636 7.64 -25.85 6.26
CA GLY A 636 8.33 -24.66 6.78
C GLY A 636 9.76 -24.53 6.26
N ALA A 637 10.47 -25.65 6.03
CA ALA A 637 11.79 -25.63 5.43
C ALA A 637 11.73 -25.30 3.93
N ALA A 638 10.71 -25.80 3.23
CA ALA A 638 10.46 -25.47 1.83
C ALA A 638 10.20 -23.98 1.64
N LEU A 639 9.31 -23.39 2.46
CA LEU A 639 9.00 -21.96 2.38
C LEU A 639 10.22 -21.07 2.69
N ARG A 640 11.09 -21.48 3.63
CA ARG A 640 12.37 -20.79 3.87
C ARG A 640 13.33 -20.88 2.69
N ARG A 641 13.41 -22.04 2.02
CA ARG A 641 14.24 -22.20 0.81
C ARG A 641 13.77 -21.30 -0.32
N MET A 642 12.45 -21.18 -0.50
CA MET A 642 11.87 -20.21 -1.43
C MET A 642 12.22 -18.77 -1.06
N GLY A 643 12.10 -18.42 0.23
CA GLY A 643 12.54 -17.12 0.73
C GLY A 643 14.01 -16.84 0.43
N HIS A 644 14.91 -17.81 0.66
CA HIS A 644 16.34 -17.65 0.33
C HIS A 644 16.57 -17.52 -1.18
N GLY A 645 15.81 -18.24 -2.01
CA GLY A 645 15.88 -18.10 -3.46
C GLY A 645 15.46 -16.71 -3.92
N LEU A 646 14.37 -16.16 -3.36
CA LEU A 646 13.96 -14.77 -3.61
C LEU A 646 15.05 -13.77 -3.21
N VAL A 647 15.69 -13.97 -2.06
CA VAL A 647 16.80 -13.10 -1.60
C VAL A 647 18.01 -13.20 -2.53
N ALA A 648 18.33 -14.39 -3.05
CA ALA A 648 19.40 -14.57 -4.02
C ALA A 648 19.07 -13.90 -5.37
N GLY A 649 17.85 -14.06 -5.87
CA GLY A 649 17.36 -13.37 -7.06
C GLY A 649 17.40 -11.85 -6.89
N LEU A 650 16.98 -11.36 -5.73
CA LEU A 650 17.04 -9.94 -5.35
C LEU A 650 18.48 -9.40 -5.34
N ALA A 651 19.46 -10.21 -4.90
CA ALA A 651 20.87 -9.83 -4.92
C ALA A 651 21.37 -9.68 -6.37
N MET A 652 21.04 -10.62 -7.25
CA MET A 652 21.42 -10.55 -8.67
C MET A 652 20.81 -9.33 -9.36
N VAL A 653 19.51 -9.06 -9.14
CA VAL A 653 18.85 -7.86 -9.68
C VAL A 653 19.49 -6.59 -9.16
N THR A 654 19.78 -6.51 -7.86
CA THR A 654 20.40 -5.32 -7.26
C THR A 654 21.79 -5.07 -7.84
N LEU A 655 22.59 -6.12 -8.04
CA LEU A 655 23.91 -6.02 -8.66
C LEU A 655 23.80 -5.59 -10.13
N ALA A 656 22.84 -6.14 -10.88
CA ALA A 656 22.59 -5.74 -12.26
C ALA A 656 22.15 -4.27 -12.36
N VAL A 657 21.32 -3.78 -11.44
CA VAL A 657 20.94 -2.37 -11.37
C VAL A 657 22.13 -1.46 -11.06
N PHE A 658 23.02 -1.88 -10.16
CA PHE A 658 24.26 -1.13 -9.91
C PHE A 658 25.16 -1.10 -11.14
N TRP A 659 25.30 -2.23 -11.82
CA TRP A 659 26.07 -2.34 -13.06
C TRP A 659 25.51 -1.45 -14.16
N GLU A 660 24.21 -1.58 -14.45
CA GLU A 660 23.51 -0.79 -15.47
C GLU A 660 23.63 0.71 -15.16
N ARG A 661 23.34 1.14 -13.94
CA ARG A 661 23.40 2.56 -13.61
C ARG A 661 24.82 3.12 -13.66
N GLN A 662 25.81 2.36 -13.20
CA GLN A 662 27.21 2.78 -13.27
C GLN A 662 27.69 2.90 -14.73
N ALA A 663 27.30 1.97 -15.61
CA ALA A 663 27.73 1.98 -17.01
C ALA A 663 27.20 3.20 -17.79
N TYR A 664 25.96 3.63 -17.52
CA TYR A 664 25.27 4.64 -18.36
C TYR A 664 25.25 6.07 -17.81
N VAL A 665 25.06 6.28 -16.50
CA VAL A 665 24.83 7.63 -15.94
C VAL A 665 25.67 7.90 -14.69
N GLY A 666 26.06 6.85 -13.96
CA GLY A 666 26.73 6.94 -12.67
C GLY A 666 25.77 6.83 -11.48
N MET A 667 26.32 6.45 -10.32
CA MET A 667 25.53 6.06 -9.13
C MET A 667 24.89 7.24 -8.39
N ALA A 668 25.29 8.49 -8.65
CA ALA A 668 24.85 9.67 -7.92
C ALA A 668 24.03 10.67 -8.74
N ASP A 669 23.85 10.45 -10.05
CA ASP A 669 23.06 11.34 -10.90
C ASP A 669 21.56 10.97 -10.83
N PHE A 670 20.80 11.77 -10.08
CA PHE A 670 19.34 11.64 -9.92
C PHE A 670 18.55 12.70 -10.71
N GLU A 671 19.22 13.51 -11.53
CA GLU A 671 18.57 14.49 -12.41
C GLU A 671 18.21 13.88 -13.77
N ASN A 672 18.96 12.86 -14.21
CA ASN A 672 18.69 12.13 -15.44
C ASN A 672 17.34 11.36 -15.39
N VAL A 673 16.67 11.28 -16.54
CA VAL A 673 15.38 10.59 -16.74
C VAL A 673 15.53 9.07 -16.87
N PHE A 674 16.76 8.55 -16.98
CA PHE A 674 17.04 7.14 -17.15
C PHE A 674 16.45 6.26 -16.04
N ARG A 675 15.66 5.26 -16.44
CA ARG A 675 15.02 4.28 -15.56
C ARG A 675 15.66 2.92 -15.78
N VAL A 676 16.20 2.35 -14.72
CA VAL A 676 16.87 1.04 -14.77
C VAL A 676 15.88 -0.09 -15.06
N THR A 677 16.35 -1.09 -15.81
CA THR A 677 15.59 -2.29 -16.17
C THR A 677 16.17 -3.57 -15.57
N GLY A 678 17.42 -3.51 -15.11
CA GLY A 678 18.16 -4.63 -14.53
C GLY A 678 18.26 -5.80 -15.50
N THR A 679 17.85 -6.99 -15.03
CA THR A 679 17.84 -8.23 -15.81
C THR A 679 16.51 -8.51 -16.50
N PHE A 680 15.56 -7.56 -16.51
CA PHE A 680 14.22 -7.77 -17.05
C PHE A 680 14.14 -7.33 -18.51
N ALA A 681 14.62 -8.18 -19.44
CA ALA A 681 14.47 -7.91 -20.88
C ALA A 681 13.00 -7.91 -21.31
N SER A 682 12.11 -8.55 -20.54
CA SER A 682 10.67 -8.44 -20.73
C SER A 682 10.14 -7.00 -20.70
N MET A 683 10.89 -6.04 -20.15
CA MET A 683 10.56 -4.61 -20.20
C MET A 683 10.81 -3.94 -21.56
N HIS A 684 11.09 -4.70 -22.63
CA HIS A 684 11.30 -4.21 -23.99
C HIS A 684 10.16 -3.36 -24.58
N THR A 685 8.95 -3.48 -24.05
CA THR A 685 7.78 -2.64 -24.40
C THR A 685 7.31 -1.75 -23.24
N GLY A 686 8.10 -1.65 -22.16
CA GLY A 686 7.75 -0.94 -20.93
C GLY A 686 7.32 -1.87 -19.78
N GLY A 687 6.41 -1.39 -18.93
CA GLY A 687 5.88 -2.15 -17.79
C GLY A 687 6.57 -1.89 -16.44
N ALA A 688 6.04 -2.53 -15.39
CA ALA A 688 6.41 -2.30 -13.98
C ALA A 688 7.06 -3.54 -13.33
N TYR A 689 7.85 -4.29 -14.10
CA TYR A 689 8.20 -5.66 -13.74
C TYR A 689 9.31 -5.77 -12.68
N ILE A 690 10.36 -4.96 -12.83
CA ILE A 690 11.47 -4.95 -11.88
C ILE A 690 10.99 -4.52 -10.48
N GLU A 691 10.15 -3.49 -10.38
CA GLU A 691 9.63 -3.04 -9.09
C GLU A 691 8.68 -4.07 -8.46
N ALA A 692 7.85 -4.76 -9.25
CA ALA A 692 6.98 -5.82 -8.71
C ALA A 692 7.80 -6.98 -8.13
N PHE A 693 8.88 -7.40 -8.78
CA PHE A 693 9.78 -8.42 -8.24
C PHE A 693 10.49 -7.95 -6.96
N ILE A 694 11.12 -6.76 -6.98
CA ILE A 694 11.83 -6.21 -5.82
C ILE A 694 10.87 -6.11 -4.63
N ALA A 695 9.68 -5.56 -4.84
CA ALA A 695 8.68 -5.39 -3.79
C ALA A 695 8.20 -6.74 -3.23
N PHE A 696 7.98 -7.74 -4.09
CA PHE A 696 7.61 -9.10 -3.66
C PHE A 696 8.72 -9.80 -2.86
N ALA A 697 9.98 -9.64 -3.26
CA ALA A 697 11.13 -10.30 -2.62
C ALA A 697 11.61 -9.61 -1.33
N PHE A 698 11.42 -8.30 -1.19
CA PHE A 698 11.94 -7.51 -0.08
C PHE A 698 11.52 -8.00 1.32
N PRO A 699 10.26 -8.42 1.57
CA PRO A 699 9.86 -9.01 2.85
C PRO A 699 10.66 -10.28 3.22
N ALA A 700 11.11 -11.06 2.23
CA ALA A 700 11.95 -12.23 2.47
C ALA A 700 13.36 -11.84 2.94
N LEU A 701 13.92 -10.75 2.40
CA LEU A 701 15.18 -10.18 2.88
C LEU A 701 15.04 -9.71 4.34
N VAL A 702 14.01 -8.91 4.64
CA VAL A 702 13.80 -8.40 6.01
C VAL A 702 13.60 -9.55 7.01
N VAL A 703 12.79 -10.55 6.67
CA VAL A 703 12.61 -11.72 7.54
C VAL A 703 13.91 -12.51 7.71
N SER A 704 14.76 -12.61 6.68
CA SER A 704 16.09 -13.23 6.78
C SER A 704 17.03 -12.47 7.73
N ILE A 705 17.02 -11.13 7.68
CA ILE A 705 17.76 -10.25 8.61
C ILE A 705 17.28 -10.46 10.05
N LEU A 706 15.96 -10.49 10.26
CA LEU A 706 15.37 -10.70 11.59
C LEU A 706 15.67 -12.10 12.13
N ALA A 707 15.67 -13.11 11.28
CA ALA A 707 15.97 -14.50 11.61
C ALA A 707 17.48 -14.75 11.86
N ALA A 708 18.37 -13.92 11.30
CA ALA A 708 19.81 -14.05 11.48
C ALA A 708 20.20 -14.00 12.97
N ARG A 709 21.11 -14.89 13.38
CA ARG A 709 21.60 -14.99 14.77
C ARG A 709 22.82 -14.11 15.03
N SER A 710 23.71 -13.93 14.05
CA SER A 710 24.91 -13.11 14.19
C SER A 710 24.61 -11.64 13.86
N TRP A 711 25.24 -10.73 14.60
CA TRP A 711 25.17 -9.30 14.34
C TRP A 711 25.82 -8.91 13.02
N THR A 712 26.87 -9.63 12.60
CA THR A 712 27.52 -9.42 11.29
C THR A 712 26.56 -9.66 10.14
N LEU A 713 25.81 -10.76 10.15
CA LEU A 713 24.81 -11.05 9.12
C LEU A 713 23.64 -10.06 9.15
N LYS A 714 23.27 -9.55 10.34
CA LYS A 714 22.28 -8.48 10.44
C LYS A 714 22.78 -7.19 9.79
N PHE A 715 24.02 -6.79 10.08
CA PHE A 715 24.63 -5.60 9.51
C PHE A 715 24.77 -5.71 7.98
N LEU A 716 25.35 -6.81 7.49
CA LEU A 716 25.45 -7.08 6.05
C LEU A 716 24.06 -7.10 5.38
N GLY A 717 23.07 -7.68 6.03
CA GLY A 717 21.70 -7.69 5.53
C GLY A 717 21.06 -6.30 5.52
N ILE A 718 21.33 -5.43 6.51
CA ILE A 718 20.88 -4.03 6.50
C ILE A 718 21.56 -3.26 5.36
N ALA A 719 22.88 -3.44 5.16
CA ALA A 719 23.58 -2.84 4.02
C ALA A 719 23.02 -3.34 2.68
N PHE A 720 22.66 -4.62 2.59
CA PHE A 720 22.00 -5.15 1.40
C PHE A 720 20.60 -4.54 1.22
N ALA A 721 19.83 -4.34 2.30
CA ALA A 721 18.53 -3.68 2.23
C ALA A 721 18.64 -2.22 1.74
N VAL A 722 19.73 -1.51 2.06
CA VAL A 722 20.04 -0.18 1.48
C VAL A 722 20.20 -0.29 -0.04
N GLY A 723 21.00 -1.24 -0.52
CA GLY A 723 21.20 -1.45 -1.95
C GLY A 723 19.91 -1.81 -2.69
N VAL A 724 19.07 -2.68 -2.10
CA VAL A 724 17.74 -3.00 -2.65
C VAL A 724 16.83 -1.79 -2.65
N SER A 725 16.85 -0.97 -1.58
CA SER A 725 16.02 0.24 -1.51
C SER A 725 16.45 1.21 -2.60
N TYR A 726 17.76 1.42 -2.78
CA TYR A 726 18.30 2.18 -3.90
C TYR A 726 17.84 1.63 -5.24
N ALA A 727 17.94 0.31 -5.47
CA ALA A 727 17.54 -0.32 -6.71
C ALA A 727 16.07 -0.07 -7.04
N MET A 728 15.18 -0.10 -6.02
CA MET A 728 13.80 0.33 -6.19
C MET A 728 13.68 1.82 -6.52
N LEU A 729 14.40 2.68 -5.81
CA LEU A 729 14.30 4.13 -5.95
C LEU A 729 14.75 4.63 -7.33
N VAL A 730 15.76 4.00 -7.93
CA VAL A 730 16.23 4.37 -9.29
C VAL A 730 15.33 3.86 -10.42
N THR A 731 14.26 3.10 -10.11
CA THR A 731 13.19 2.81 -11.08
C THR A 731 12.25 4.00 -11.31
N PHE A 732 12.31 5.00 -10.41
CA PHE A 732 11.40 6.15 -10.37
C PHE A 732 9.90 5.76 -10.37
N SER A 733 9.58 4.57 -9.84
CA SER A 733 8.23 4.01 -9.79
C SER A 733 7.54 4.28 -8.45
N ARG A 734 6.56 5.21 -8.47
CA ARG A 734 5.73 5.56 -7.30
C ARG A 734 5.00 4.34 -6.72
N GLY A 735 4.49 3.48 -7.60
CA GLY A 735 3.85 2.22 -7.21
C GLY A 735 4.82 1.27 -6.50
N GLY A 736 6.06 1.18 -6.99
CA GLY A 736 7.14 0.43 -6.35
C GLY A 736 7.46 0.93 -4.93
N TYR A 737 7.50 2.25 -4.72
CA TYR A 737 7.78 2.83 -3.39
C TYR A 737 6.69 2.49 -2.38
N ALA A 738 5.42 2.68 -2.78
CA ALA A 738 4.26 2.32 -1.97
C ALA A 738 4.26 0.82 -1.65
N ALA A 739 4.63 -0.03 -2.62
CA ALA A 739 4.68 -1.47 -2.46
C ALA A 739 5.76 -1.95 -1.47
N LEU A 740 6.94 -1.32 -1.45
CA LEU A 740 7.96 -1.61 -0.42
C LEU A 740 7.42 -1.37 0.99
N ILE A 741 6.76 -0.23 1.20
CA ILE A 741 6.17 0.13 2.50
C ILE A 741 5.06 -0.86 2.85
N ALA A 742 4.15 -1.13 1.91
CA ALA A 742 3.05 -2.08 2.10
C ALA A 742 3.54 -3.48 2.47
N GLY A 743 4.61 -3.96 1.82
CA GLY A 743 5.23 -5.26 2.09
C GLY A 743 5.78 -5.42 3.51
N LEU A 744 6.16 -4.32 4.18
CA LEU A 744 6.66 -4.34 5.57
C LEU A 744 5.54 -4.34 6.62
N ILE A 745 4.32 -3.93 6.27
CA ILE A 745 3.19 -3.83 7.21
C ILE A 745 2.93 -5.18 7.91
N PRO A 746 2.85 -6.33 7.20
CA PRO A 746 2.62 -7.62 7.86
C PRO A 746 3.76 -8.02 8.82
N VAL A 747 5.00 -7.67 8.52
CA VAL A 747 6.18 -7.91 9.38
C VAL A 747 6.07 -7.09 10.66
N MET A 748 5.79 -5.79 10.54
CA MET A 748 5.61 -4.88 11.67
C MET A 748 4.44 -5.30 12.56
N VAL A 749 3.27 -5.60 11.97
CA VAL A 749 2.08 -6.06 12.70
C VAL A 749 2.35 -7.37 13.43
N CYS A 750 3.10 -8.29 12.83
CA CYS A 750 3.50 -9.55 13.44
C CYS A 750 4.34 -9.31 14.71
N MET A 751 5.37 -8.46 14.62
CA MET A 751 6.24 -8.15 15.76
C MET A 751 5.51 -7.38 16.87
N LEU A 752 4.67 -6.41 16.52
CA LEU A 752 3.88 -5.62 17.49
C LEU A 752 2.87 -6.46 18.28
N ARG A 753 2.40 -7.59 17.73
CA ARG A 753 1.43 -8.46 18.40
C ARG A 753 2.03 -9.34 19.48
N GLN A 754 3.31 -9.67 19.38
CA GLN A 754 4.01 -10.53 20.32
C GLN A 754 5.34 -9.92 20.76
N PRO A 755 5.33 -8.70 21.34
CA PRO A 755 6.56 -7.96 21.62
C PRO A 755 7.49 -8.71 22.59
N LYS A 756 6.94 -9.60 23.43
CA LYS A 756 7.70 -10.43 24.38
C LYS A 756 8.45 -11.60 23.74
N GLU A 757 8.06 -12.04 22.54
CA GLU A 757 8.73 -13.15 21.83
C GLU A 757 9.93 -12.67 21.00
N TYR A 758 10.02 -11.36 20.75
CA TYR A 758 11.07 -10.75 19.95
C TYR A 758 12.07 -10.01 20.82
N SER A 759 13.35 -10.42 20.73
CA SER A 759 14.45 -9.71 21.39
C SER A 759 14.59 -8.27 20.90
N ILE A 760 15.08 -7.36 21.76
CA ILE A 760 15.37 -5.96 21.41
C ILE A 760 16.24 -5.82 20.14
N HIS A 761 17.17 -6.74 19.90
CA HIS A 761 18.02 -6.73 18.70
C HIS A 761 17.26 -6.92 17.39
N ARG A 762 16.09 -7.59 17.41
CA ARG A 762 15.23 -7.71 16.22
C ARG A 762 14.47 -6.42 15.96
N TRP A 763 14.04 -5.73 17.02
CA TRP A 763 13.47 -4.38 16.90
C TRP A 763 14.49 -3.39 16.36
N LEU A 764 15.71 -3.37 16.91
CA LEU A 764 16.80 -2.55 16.40
C LEU A 764 17.14 -2.86 14.94
N ALA A 765 17.13 -4.14 14.54
CA ALA A 765 17.36 -4.50 13.15
C ALA A 765 16.24 -4.01 12.22
N LEU A 766 14.97 -4.14 12.61
CA LEU A 766 13.84 -3.61 11.83
C LEU A 766 13.92 -2.08 11.72
N THR A 767 14.17 -1.39 12.83
CA THR A 767 14.38 0.06 12.84
C THR A 767 15.56 0.43 11.96
N GLY A 768 16.67 -0.30 12.04
CA GLY A 768 17.85 -0.09 11.21
C GLY A 768 17.57 -0.23 9.71
N VAL A 769 16.81 -1.25 9.30
CA VAL A 769 16.35 -1.38 7.91
C VAL A 769 15.50 -0.18 7.50
N LEU A 770 14.50 0.20 8.31
CA LEU A 770 13.62 1.33 8.00
C LEU A 770 14.40 2.65 7.89
N THR A 771 15.27 2.95 8.84
CA THR A 771 16.09 4.16 8.83
C THR A 771 17.06 4.17 7.66
N ALA A 772 17.65 3.03 7.32
CA ALA A 772 18.61 2.94 6.23
C ALA A 772 17.92 3.01 4.85
N SER A 773 16.74 2.42 4.70
CA SER A 773 15.89 2.60 3.51
C SER A 773 15.45 4.05 3.32
N VAL A 774 15.07 4.74 4.39
CA VAL A 774 14.75 6.18 4.35
C VAL A 774 15.99 6.99 3.97
N ALA A 775 17.16 6.70 4.56
CA ALA A 775 18.41 7.39 4.22
C ALA A 775 18.79 7.20 2.74
N ALA A 776 18.59 6.01 2.17
CA ALA A 776 18.79 5.76 0.74
C ALA A 776 17.80 6.53 -0.15
N ALA A 777 16.59 6.80 0.36
CA ALA A 777 15.55 7.53 -0.36
C ALA A 777 15.81 9.04 -0.43
N VAL A 778 16.41 9.64 0.61
CA VAL A 778 16.66 11.08 0.67
C VAL A 778 17.33 11.64 -0.60
N PRO A 779 18.50 11.15 -1.05
CA PRO A 779 19.17 11.72 -2.22
C PRO A 779 18.35 11.57 -3.51
N VAL A 780 17.72 10.40 -3.72
CA VAL A 780 16.92 10.13 -4.92
C VAL A 780 15.66 11.01 -4.96
N LEU A 781 14.93 11.08 -3.84
CA LEU A 781 13.70 11.87 -3.73
C LEU A 781 13.97 13.38 -3.69
N SER A 782 15.20 13.79 -3.36
CA SER A 782 15.63 15.18 -3.47
C SER A 782 15.99 15.62 -4.89
N GLY A 783 16.22 14.68 -5.83
CA GLY A 783 16.51 14.99 -7.23
C GLY A 783 15.31 15.55 -7.99
N GLY A 784 15.56 16.43 -8.96
CA GLY A 784 14.52 17.15 -9.71
C GLY A 784 13.54 16.23 -10.43
N PHE A 785 14.02 15.12 -11.01
CA PHE A 785 13.16 14.19 -11.73
C PHE A 785 12.13 13.50 -10.82
N ALA A 786 12.56 12.95 -9.67
CA ALA A 786 11.65 12.31 -8.72
C ALA A 786 10.61 13.30 -8.16
N GLN A 787 11.02 14.53 -7.86
CA GLN A 787 10.11 15.59 -7.41
C GLN A 787 9.05 15.93 -8.46
N SER A 788 9.44 16.05 -9.73
CA SER A 788 8.50 16.34 -10.82
C SER A 788 7.42 15.26 -10.95
N ARG A 789 7.79 13.99 -10.79
CA ARG A 789 6.89 12.84 -10.84
C ARG A 789 5.96 12.76 -9.63
N LEU A 790 6.42 13.13 -8.44
CA LEU A 790 5.58 13.20 -7.24
C LEU A 790 4.61 14.38 -7.27
N GLY A 791 5.01 15.51 -7.87
CA GLY A 791 4.16 16.70 -8.01
C GLY A 791 2.96 16.51 -8.94
N ARG A 792 3.01 15.55 -9.87
CA ARG A 792 1.96 15.30 -10.88
C ARG A 792 1.16 14.01 -10.64
N ILE A 793 0.90 13.66 -9.38
CA ILE A 793 0.14 12.43 -9.05
C ILE A 793 -1.33 12.52 -9.50
N ALA A 794 -1.97 13.68 -9.30
CA ALA A 794 -3.39 13.86 -9.63
C ALA A 794 -3.65 13.85 -11.16
N GLU A 795 -2.81 14.54 -11.95
CA GLU A 795 -2.90 14.57 -13.42
C GLU A 795 -2.70 13.19 -14.04
N ASP A 796 -1.84 12.35 -13.46
CA ASP A 796 -1.56 11.00 -13.99
C ASP A 796 -2.74 10.03 -13.78
N LEU A 797 -3.55 10.23 -12.74
CA LEU A 797 -4.67 9.33 -12.46
C LEU A 797 -5.81 9.47 -13.49
N SER A 798 -6.13 10.70 -13.92
CA SER A 798 -7.18 10.92 -14.92
C SER A 798 -6.80 10.37 -16.30
N ILE A 799 -5.51 10.51 -16.69
CA ILE A 799 -4.98 9.92 -17.92
C ILE A 799 -5.07 8.39 -17.88
N ARG A 800 -4.69 7.77 -16.75
CA ARG A 800 -4.80 6.31 -16.56
C ARG A 800 -6.24 5.83 -16.61
N GLU A 801 -7.16 6.53 -15.97
CA GLU A 801 -8.57 6.15 -16.00
C GLU A 801 -9.13 6.20 -17.43
N ALA A 802 -8.79 7.24 -18.19
CA ALA A 802 -9.16 7.33 -19.61
C ALA A 802 -8.58 6.16 -20.41
N HIS A 803 -7.31 5.81 -20.20
CA HIS A 803 -6.66 4.65 -20.83
C HIS A 803 -7.35 3.33 -20.49
N TRP A 804 -7.70 3.12 -19.22
CA TRP A 804 -8.40 1.90 -18.79
C TRP A 804 -9.79 1.79 -19.42
N ARG A 805 -10.52 2.91 -19.53
CA ARG A 805 -11.81 2.95 -20.23
C ARG A 805 -11.64 2.63 -21.72
N GLN A 806 -10.62 3.21 -22.37
CA GLN A 806 -10.30 2.89 -23.76
C GLN A 806 -9.99 1.40 -23.94
N ALA A 807 -9.15 0.82 -23.08
CA ALA A 807 -8.82 -0.60 -23.12
C ALA A 807 -10.07 -1.49 -22.99
N LEU A 808 -11.00 -1.15 -22.08
CA LEU A 808 -12.26 -1.89 -21.93
C LEU A 808 -13.19 -1.73 -23.14
N ASN A 809 -13.19 -0.57 -23.80
CA ASN A 809 -13.98 -0.33 -25.00
C ASN A 809 -13.48 -1.12 -26.23
N LEU A 810 -12.24 -1.65 -26.20
CA LEU A 810 -11.72 -2.54 -27.23
C LEU A 810 -12.26 -3.98 -27.12
N MET A 811 -12.91 -4.34 -26.01
CA MET A 811 -13.49 -5.68 -25.85
C MET A 811 -14.76 -5.83 -26.70
N ASP A 812 -15.02 -7.04 -27.21
CA ASP A 812 -16.25 -7.33 -27.94
C ASP A 812 -17.49 -7.01 -27.08
N ALA A 813 -18.52 -6.43 -27.70
CA ALA A 813 -19.80 -6.22 -27.03
C ALA A 813 -20.51 -7.57 -26.79
N GLY A 814 -20.82 -7.88 -25.53
CA GLY A 814 -21.70 -9.01 -25.18
C GLY A 814 -21.35 -9.74 -23.89
N PRO A 815 -22.26 -10.58 -23.39
CA PRO A 815 -22.09 -11.26 -22.11
C PRO A 815 -20.94 -12.28 -22.11
N MET A 816 -20.58 -12.84 -23.27
CA MET A 816 -19.49 -13.81 -23.38
C MET A 816 -18.12 -13.17 -23.18
N ALA A 817 -17.85 -12.04 -23.85
CA ALA A 817 -16.61 -11.29 -23.64
C ALA A 817 -16.48 -10.80 -22.19
N ALA A 818 -17.58 -10.34 -21.58
CA ALA A 818 -17.58 -9.99 -20.16
C ALA A 818 -17.27 -11.20 -19.24
N LEU A 819 -17.80 -12.38 -19.55
CA LEU A 819 -17.64 -13.58 -18.72
C LEU A 819 -16.24 -14.18 -18.81
N VAL A 820 -15.68 -14.32 -20.01
CA VAL A 820 -14.43 -15.07 -20.25
C VAL A 820 -13.26 -14.23 -20.76
N GLY A 821 -13.48 -12.94 -21.04
CA GLY A 821 -12.45 -12.04 -21.58
C GLY A 821 -12.20 -12.26 -23.07
N MET A 822 -11.20 -11.55 -23.59
CA MET A 822 -10.72 -11.56 -24.97
C MET A 822 -9.65 -12.62 -25.24
N GLY A 823 -8.99 -13.13 -24.19
CA GLY A 823 -7.87 -14.07 -24.31
C GLY A 823 -6.53 -13.44 -23.95
N PHE A 824 -5.53 -14.28 -23.66
CA PHE A 824 -4.18 -13.80 -23.32
C PHE A 824 -3.51 -13.14 -24.53
N GLY A 825 -2.73 -12.07 -24.30
CA GLY A 825 -1.93 -11.42 -25.34
C GLY A 825 -2.73 -10.70 -26.43
N GLN A 826 -4.06 -10.59 -26.31
CA GLN A 826 -4.90 -9.97 -27.34
C GLN A 826 -4.95 -8.45 -27.28
N TYR A 827 -4.54 -7.85 -26.16
CA TYR A 827 -4.61 -6.39 -25.98
C TYR A 827 -3.80 -5.62 -27.04
N PRO A 828 -2.51 -5.92 -27.30
CA PRO A 828 -1.75 -5.20 -28.33
C PRO A 828 -2.37 -5.32 -29.72
N ILE A 829 -2.88 -6.51 -30.07
CA ILE A 829 -3.52 -6.78 -31.37
C ILE A 829 -4.78 -5.92 -31.52
N LEU A 830 -5.66 -5.92 -30.51
CA LEU A 830 -6.90 -5.14 -30.54
C LEU A 830 -6.65 -3.64 -30.46
N TYR A 831 -5.60 -3.22 -29.76
CA TYR A 831 -5.18 -1.82 -29.73
C TYR A 831 -4.72 -1.34 -31.10
N ALA A 832 -3.85 -2.11 -31.76
CA ALA A 832 -3.32 -1.76 -33.09
C ALA A 832 -4.42 -1.62 -34.17
N VAL A 833 -5.51 -2.38 -34.05
CA VAL A 833 -6.61 -2.37 -35.03
C VAL A 833 -7.75 -1.42 -34.64
N GLY A 834 -8.06 -1.29 -33.35
CA GLY A 834 -9.29 -0.66 -32.87
C GLY A 834 -9.12 0.64 -32.07
N ALA A 835 -7.90 1.01 -31.66
CA ALA A 835 -7.69 2.20 -30.86
C ALA A 835 -7.67 3.47 -31.74
N GLU A 836 -8.56 4.41 -31.45
CA GLU A 836 -8.51 5.76 -32.02
C GLU A 836 -7.30 6.52 -31.46
N THR A 837 -6.18 6.45 -32.18
CA THR A 837 -4.90 7.06 -31.80
C THR A 837 -4.41 7.98 -32.93
N ALA A 838 -3.65 9.02 -32.57
CA ALA A 838 -3.10 9.94 -33.56
C ALA A 838 -2.06 9.27 -34.48
N ARG A 839 -1.42 8.19 -34.02
CA ARG A 839 -0.49 7.37 -34.78
C ARG A 839 -0.71 5.90 -34.42
N ALA A 840 -0.80 5.04 -35.43
CA ALA A 840 -0.89 3.60 -35.21
C ALA A 840 0.41 3.07 -34.56
N PRO A 841 0.35 2.01 -33.74
CA PRO A 841 1.55 1.37 -33.20
C PRO A 841 2.48 0.88 -34.31
N GLY A 842 3.78 1.02 -34.11
CA GLY A 842 4.78 0.44 -35.00
C GLY A 842 4.69 -1.08 -35.01
N THR A 843 4.97 -1.69 -36.17
CA THR A 843 4.90 -3.15 -36.34
C THR A 843 6.14 -3.69 -37.01
N TYR A 844 6.44 -4.97 -36.76
CA TYR A 844 7.33 -5.73 -37.61
C TYR A 844 6.69 -7.08 -37.96
N THR A 845 7.03 -7.60 -39.14
CA THR A 845 6.66 -8.95 -39.56
C THR A 845 7.73 -9.51 -40.49
N VAL A 846 8.15 -10.76 -40.27
CA VAL A 846 9.01 -11.48 -41.21
C VAL A 846 8.15 -12.18 -42.26
N PHE A 847 8.41 -11.88 -43.53
CA PHE A 847 7.75 -12.50 -44.67
C PHE A 847 8.71 -13.48 -45.38
N ARG A 848 8.13 -14.42 -46.13
CA ARG A 848 8.87 -15.35 -46.99
C ARG A 848 8.36 -15.24 -48.42
N GLU A 849 9.27 -15.02 -49.36
CA GLU A 849 9.06 -14.98 -50.80
C GLU A 849 9.93 -16.08 -51.45
N GLY A 850 9.36 -17.28 -51.66
CA GLY A 850 10.14 -18.43 -52.11
C GLY A 850 11.04 -19.00 -51.00
N ASP A 851 12.35 -19.14 -51.30
CA ASP A 851 13.38 -19.52 -50.31
C ASP A 851 13.93 -18.31 -49.54
N ASP A 852 13.64 -17.08 -50.00
CA ASP A 852 14.12 -15.84 -49.39
C ASP A 852 13.16 -15.34 -48.30
N SER A 853 13.74 -14.78 -47.23
CA SER A 853 13.02 -14.13 -46.13
C SER A 853 13.39 -12.66 -46.05
N TYR A 854 12.45 -11.83 -45.63
CA TYR A 854 12.73 -10.42 -45.39
C TYR A 854 11.91 -9.86 -44.24
N LEU A 855 12.43 -8.81 -43.63
CA LEU A 855 11.79 -8.07 -42.55
C LEU A 855 10.96 -6.93 -43.13
N ARG A 856 9.67 -6.86 -42.79
CA ARG A 856 8.84 -5.67 -43.02
C ARG A 856 8.73 -4.87 -41.73
N LEU A 857 9.12 -3.60 -41.79
CA LEU A 857 8.87 -2.61 -40.75
C LEU A 857 7.65 -1.77 -41.14
N GLY A 858 6.64 -1.76 -40.27
CA GLY A 858 5.41 -1.01 -40.48
C GLY A 858 5.59 0.50 -40.34
N ALA A 859 4.58 1.22 -40.79
CA ALA A 859 4.43 2.66 -40.57
C ALA A 859 3.81 2.91 -39.18
N GLY A 860 4.06 4.08 -38.58
CA GLY A 860 3.42 4.48 -37.31
C GLY A 860 4.41 4.96 -36.25
N GLU A 861 4.12 4.62 -34.99
CA GLU A 861 5.02 4.84 -33.86
C GLU A 861 6.35 4.09 -34.06
N THR A 862 7.43 4.67 -33.55
CA THR A 862 8.76 4.11 -33.76
C THR A 862 8.95 2.84 -32.92
N VAL A 863 9.32 1.76 -33.60
CA VAL A 863 9.75 0.51 -32.98
C VAL A 863 11.12 0.13 -33.53
N PHE A 864 11.89 -0.57 -32.72
CA PHE A 864 13.26 -0.96 -33.04
C PHE A 864 13.40 -2.48 -33.04
N LEU A 865 14.25 -2.98 -33.94
CA LEU A 865 14.86 -4.30 -33.83
C LEU A 865 16.34 -4.12 -33.53
N ASP A 866 16.72 -4.45 -32.30
CA ASP A 866 18.05 -4.24 -31.76
C ASP A 866 18.89 -5.51 -31.86
N GLN A 867 20.16 -5.37 -32.22
CA GLN A 867 21.16 -6.42 -32.09
C GLN A 867 22.44 -5.85 -31.45
N ILE A 868 22.97 -6.54 -30.44
CA ILE A 868 24.25 -6.18 -29.80
C ILE A 868 25.38 -6.48 -30.79
N VAL A 869 26.24 -5.50 -31.03
CA VAL A 869 27.37 -5.60 -31.97
C VAL A 869 28.67 -5.16 -31.28
N ASP A 870 29.75 -5.90 -31.52
CA ASP A 870 31.06 -5.62 -30.92
C ASP A 870 31.82 -4.59 -31.77
N VAL A 871 31.52 -3.31 -31.55
CA VAL A 871 32.15 -2.16 -32.21
C VAL A 871 33.30 -1.63 -31.35
N ARG A 872 34.41 -1.26 -32.00
CA ARG A 872 35.54 -0.54 -31.40
C ARG A 872 35.48 0.94 -31.75
N ALA A 873 35.75 1.79 -30.77
CA ALA A 873 35.81 3.25 -30.94
C ALA A 873 36.85 3.68 -31.98
N GLY A 874 36.52 4.72 -32.74
CA GLY A 874 37.33 5.36 -33.77
C GLY A 874 37.51 4.55 -35.06
N GLU A 875 36.97 3.34 -35.13
CA GLU A 875 37.09 2.45 -36.28
C GLU A 875 36.01 2.73 -37.35
N GLU A 876 36.36 2.50 -38.62
CA GLU A 876 35.50 2.65 -39.80
C GLU A 876 34.84 1.30 -40.14
N TYR A 877 33.53 1.33 -40.36
CA TYR A 877 32.72 0.17 -40.73
C TYR A 877 31.99 0.39 -42.04
N THR A 878 31.86 -0.66 -42.84
CA THR A 878 30.96 -0.71 -43.99
C THR A 878 29.62 -1.26 -43.54
N LEU A 879 28.58 -0.43 -43.62
CA LEU A 879 27.19 -0.80 -43.33
C LEU A 879 26.42 -0.95 -44.64
N SER A 880 25.79 -2.10 -44.86
CA SER A 880 24.94 -2.32 -46.04
C SER A 880 23.63 -3.01 -45.69
N ALA A 881 22.58 -2.73 -46.45
CA ALA A 881 21.32 -3.47 -46.42
C ALA A 881 20.63 -3.44 -47.79
N ARG A 882 19.84 -4.47 -48.08
CA ARG A 882 18.84 -4.45 -49.15
C ARG A 882 17.56 -3.83 -48.62
N VAL A 883 17.06 -2.81 -49.32
CA VAL A 883 15.86 -2.09 -48.91
C VAL A 883 14.90 -1.95 -50.10
N ARG A 884 13.62 -2.25 -49.86
CA ARG A 884 12.53 -2.13 -50.83
C ARG A 884 11.41 -1.27 -50.24
N ARG A 885 11.05 -0.18 -50.92
CA ARG A 885 9.92 0.70 -50.54
C ARG A 885 8.63 0.23 -51.20
N ARG A 886 7.52 0.32 -50.49
CA ARG A 886 6.18 0.02 -51.03
C ARG A 886 5.52 1.26 -51.63
N SER A 887 5.77 2.44 -51.08
CA SER A 887 5.29 3.72 -51.59
C SER A 887 6.08 4.86 -50.95
N GLY A 888 6.16 6.02 -51.61
CA GLY A 888 6.66 7.26 -51.02
C GLY A 888 8.16 7.29 -50.62
N ASP A 889 8.51 8.27 -49.78
CA ASP A 889 9.90 8.59 -49.40
C ASP A 889 10.38 7.90 -48.10
N GLY A 890 10.02 6.63 -47.93
CA GLY A 890 10.45 5.83 -46.78
C GLY A 890 11.97 5.64 -46.71
N ALA A 891 12.54 5.82 -45.52
CA ALA A 891 13.97 5.65 -45.23
C ALA A 891 14.18 4.69 -44.05
N LEU A 892 15.20 3.83 -44.17
CA LEU A 892 15.60 2.93 -43.09
C LEU A 892 16.58 3.65 -42.17
N GLY A 893 16.21 3.79 -40.90
CA GLY A 893 17.13 4.24 -39.87
C GLY A 893 17.91 3.06 -39.29
N ILE A 894 19.24 3.15 -39.33
CA ILE A 894 20.15 2.13 -38.78
C ILE A 894 21.19 2.80 -37.87
N PRO A 895 20.80 3.35 -36.71
CA PRO A 895 21.77 3.89 -35.76
C PRO A 895 22.59 2.79 -35.06
N LEU A 896 23.86 3.09 -34.82
CA LEU A 896 24.70 2.44 -33.82
C LEU A 896 24.65 3.27 -32.55
N CYS A 897 24.20 2.69 -31.44
CA CYS A 897 24.04 3.41 -30.18
C CYS A 897 24.60 2.63 -28.99
N GLU A 898 25.21 3.32 -28.04
CA GLU A 898 25.29 2.86 -26.67
C GLU A 898 23.88 2.89 -26.09
N LYS A 899 23.28 1.71 -25.92
CA LYS A 899 21.85 1.59 -25.66
C LYS A 899 21.59 0.56 -24.57
N ALA A 900 20.91 1.02 -23.52
CA ALA A 900 20.31 0.16 -22.50
C ALA A 900 19.14 -0.64 -23.13
N LEU A 901 18.14 -1.08 -22.36
CA LEU A 901 16.99 -1.75 -22.98
C LEU A 901 16.15 -0.76 -23.82
N LEU A 902 15.63 0.30 -23.19
CA LEU A 902 14.74 1.28 -23.80
C LEU A 902 15.41 2.63 -24.13
N TYR A 903 16.51 2.95 -23.46
CA TYR A 903 17.14 4.27 -23.55
C TYR A 903 18.41 4.20 -24.39
N SER A 904 18.51 5.10 -25.37
CA SER A 904 19.71 5.31 -26.18
C SER A 904 20.48 6.52 -25.64
N PHE A 905 21.80 6.41 -25.59
CA PHE A 905 22.71 7.44 -25.10
C PHE A 905 23.48 8.03 -26.29
N GLU A 906 24.78 7.75 -26.39
CA GLU A 906 25.57 8.16 -27.54
C GLU A 906 25.21 7.32 -28.77
N CYS A 907 25.02 7.98 -29.91
CA CYS A 907 24.56 7.36 -31.14
C CYS A 907 25.25 7.95 -32.37
N VAL A 908 25.78 7.07 -33.23
CA VAL A 908 26.08 7.40 -34.62
C VAL A 908 24.86 7.05 -35.46
N ARG A 909 24.19 8.09 -35.95
CA ARG A 909 22.94 7.95 -36.72
C ARG A 909 23.26 7.81 -38.20
N SER A 910 22.85 6.68 -38.76
CA SER A 910 22.93 6.38 -40.18
C SER A 910 21.54 6.13 -40.76
N GLU A 911 21.35 6.52 -42.01
CA GLU A 911 20.12 6.25 -42.74
C GLU A 911 20.42 5.75 -44.15
N LEU A 912 19.64 4.76 -44.59
CA LEU A 912 19.72 4.21 -45.94
C LEU A 912 18.45 4.62 -46.70
N ARG A 913 18.64 5.38 -47.78
CA ARG A 913 17.58 5.84 -48.67
C ARG A 913 17.70 5.14 -50.03
N PRO A 914 16.73 4.30 -50.43
CA PRO A 914 16.72 3.65 -51.74
C PRO A 914 16.74 4.65 -52.91
N GLU A 915 17.61 4.52 -53.90
CA GLU A 915 17.58 5.42 -55.07
C GLU A 915 16.63 4.94 -56.18
N SER A 916 16.16 3.68 -56.11
CA SER A 916 15.35 3.01 -57.14
C SER A 916 13.86 3.37 -57.10
N SER A 917 13.14 3.04 -58.17
CA SER A 917 11.68 3.15 -58.26
C SER A 917 10.97 2.33 -57.19
N GLU A 918 9.74 2.74 -56.87
CA GLU A 918 8.87 2.02 -55.93
C GLU A 918 8.80 0.52 -56.28
N HIS A 919 8.76 -0.34 -55.26
CA HIS A 919 8.64 -1.82 -55.36
C HIS A 919 9.88 -2.61 -55.77
N GLU A 920 11.03 -1.99 -56.06
CA GLU A 920 12.27 -2.72 -56.36
C GLU A 920 13.21 -2.81 -55.15
N TRP A 921 13.96 -3.92 -55.06
CA TRP A 921 15.03 -4.09 -54.08
C TRP A 921 16.27 -3.33 -54.51
N SER A 922 16.81 -2.50 -53.63
CA SER A 922 18.08 -1.78 -53.84
C SER A 922 19.07 -2.12 -52.74
N THR A 923 20.32 -2.42 -53.11
CA THR A 923 21.40 -2.60 -52.13
C THR A 923 22.06 -1.26 -51.90
N ILE A 924 22.09 -0.81 -50.66
CA ILE A 924 22.67 0.48 -50.28
C ILE A 924 23.83 0.19 -49.34
N THR A 925 24.98 0.81 -49.61
CA THR A 925 26.19 0.67 -48.79
C THR A 925 26.70 2.05 -48.41
N ILE A 926 27.04 2.22 -47.14
CA ILE A 926 27.63 3.46 -46.61
C ILE A 926 28.82 3.13 -45.70
N GLU A 927 29.72 4.10 -45.55
CA GLU A 927 30.79 4.05 -44.55
C GLU A 927 30.34 4.77 -43.27
N VAL A 928 30.59 4.15 -42.12
CA VAL A 928 30.20 4.66 -40.81
C VAL A 928 31.40 4.60 -39.88
N ASN A 929 31.86 5.76 -39.41
CA ASN A 929 32.84 5.86 -38.34
C ASN A 929 32.14 5.72 -36.98
N SER A 930 32.61 4.79 -36.15
CA SER A 930 32.08 4.54 -34.80
C SER A 930 32.28 5.69 -33.82
N ARG A 931 33.18 6.64 -34.11
CA ARG A 931 33.54 7.78 -33.23
C ARG A 931 33.85 7.28 -31.82
N ASP A 932 33.28 7.88 -30.80
CA ASP A 932 33.53 7.54 -29.41
C ASP A 932 32.67 6.34 -28.94
N LEU A 933 31.91 5.66 -29.82
CA LEU A 933 31.07 4.52 -29.43
C LEU A 933 31.93 3.35 -28.95
N GLY A 934 31.63 2.87 -27.74
CA GLY A 934 32.43 1.85 -27.07
C GLY A 934 33.61 2.42 -26.28
N GLU A 935 33.79 3.74 -26.28
CA GLU A 935 34.69 4.48 -25.40
C GLU A 935 33.85 5.29 -24.40
N SER A 936 33.76 4.82 -23.16
CA SER A 936 33.02 5.54 -22.11
C SER A 936 33.88 5.86 -20.91
N GLU A 937 33.63 7.00 -20.26
CA GLU A 937 34.28 7.39 -19.00
C GLU A 937 33.95 6.43 -17.85
N HIS A 938 32.89 5.64 -18.00
CA HIS A 938 32.35 4.76 -16.96
C HIS A 938 32.69 3.29 -17.22
N TRP A 939 33.48 2.68 -16.33
CA TRP A 939 33.67 1.22 -16.34
C TRP A 939 32.56 0.52 -15.56
N PRO A 940 31.92 -0.53 -16.11
CA PRO A 940 32.15 -1.15 -17.43
C PRO A 940 31.44 -0.41 -18.57
N HIS A 941 31.99 -0.50 -19.78
CA HIS A 941 31.47 0.22 -20.94
C HIS A 941 30.06 -0.27 -21.34
N PRO A 942 29.16 0.65 -21.74
CA PRO A 942 27.88 0.31 -22.33
C PRO A 942 28.02 -0.60 -23.57
N PRO A 943 27.18 -1.64 -23.72
CA PRO A 943 27.09 -2.36 -24.98
C PRO A 943 26.57 -1.47 -26.11
N VAL A 944 27.16 -1.61 -27.29
CA VAL A 944 26.71 -0.95 -28.52
C VAL A 944 25.68 -1.85 -29.22
N LYS A 945 24.57 -1.25 -29.66
CA LYS A 945 23.50 -1.92 -30.39
C LYS A 945 23.31 -1.27 -31.76
N LEU A 946 23.19 -2.12 -32.78
CA LEU A 946 22.66 -1.78 -34.09
C LEU A 946 21.13 -1.87 -34.02
N SER A 947 20.43 -0.79 -34.32
CA SER A 947 18.94 -0.76 -34.26
C SER A 947 18.34 -0.53 -35.63
N LEU A 948 17.37 -1.34 -36.06
CA LEU A 948 16.62 -1.12 -37.30
C LEU A 948 15.28 -0.46 -36.98
N HIS A 949 14.95 0.65 -37.63
CA HIS A 949 13.61 1.26 -37.53
C HIS A 949 13.18 1.95 -38.83
N ASN A 950 11.88 1.98 -39.06
CA ASN A 950 11.29 2.75 -40.15
C ASN A 950 11.17 4.22 -39.73
N LYS A 951 11.76 5.14 -40.51
CA LYS A 951 11.62 6.59 -40.27
C LYS A 951 10.33 7.16 -40.86
N SER A 952 9.66 6.44 -41.74
CA SER A 952 8.38 6.86 -42.32
C SER A 952 7.22 6.61 -41.36
N THR A 953 6.32 7.58 -41.24
CA THR A 953 5.08 7.44 -40.48
C THR A 953 3.94 6.86 -41.31
N ASP A 954 4.08 6.81 -42.64
CA ASP A 954 2.96 6.59 -43.55
C ASP A 954 3.15 5.38 -44.47
N THR A 955 4.38 4.88 -44.61
CA THR A 955 4.72 3.83 -45.58
C THR A 955 5.55 2.73 -44.94
N ALA A 956 5.23 1.47 -45.25
CA ALA A 956 5.99 0.31 -44.77
C ALA A 956 7.26 0.09 -45.61
N LEU A 957 8.28 -0.47 -44.97
CA LEU A 957 9.60 -0.67 -45.55
C LEU A 957 10.03 -2.13 -45.42
N ASP A 958 10.48 -2.73 -46.52
CA ASP A 958 11.04 -4.09 -46.53
C ASP A 958 12.57 -4.01 -46.47
N VAL A 959 13.18 -4.86 -45.63
CA VAL A 959 14.61 -4.88 -45.31
C VAL A 959 15.13 -6.31 -45.35
N ASP A 960 16.30 -6.50 -45.95
CA ASP A 960 16.97 -7.79 -46.07
C ASP A 960 18.50 -7.59 -46.14
N ASP A 961 19.29 -8.65 -45.97
CA ASP A 961 20.77 -8.68 -46.01
C ASP A 961 21.46 -7.52 -45.26
N VAL A 962 21.09 -7.33 -44.00
CA VAL A 962 21.76 -6.33 -43.14
C VAL A 962 23.16 -6.83 -42.76
N SER A 963 24.18 -6.02 -43.03
CA SER A 963 25.59 -6.37 -42.80
C SER A 963 26.38 -5.19 -42.25
N LEU A 964 27.25 -5.46 -41.27
CA LEU A 964 28.17 -4.48 -40.67
C LEU A 964 29.57 -5.12 -40.57
N LYS A 965 30.54 -4.58 -41.33
CA LYS A 965 31.89 -5.14 -41.41
C LYS A 965 32.96 -4.09 -41.09
N PRO A 966 33.98 -4.40 -40.26
CA PRO A 966 35.19 -3.60 -40.18
C PRO A 966 36.04 -3.80 -41.45
N LYS A 967 37.16 -3.07 -41.55
CA LYS A 967 38.11 -3.20 -42.67
C LYS A 967 38.71 -4.60 -42.83
N ASP A 968 38.71 -5.42 -41.79
CA ASP A 968 39.16 -6.81 -41.82
C ASP A 968 38.16 -7.78 -42.46
N GLY A 969 36.94 -7.31 -42.76
CA GLY A 969 35.88 -8.06 -43.40
C GLY A 969 35.08 -8.99 -42.49
N GLN A 970 35.31 -8.96 -41.17
CA GLN A 970 34.54 -9.77 -40.23
C GLN A 970 33.08 -9.30 -40.18
N GLU A 971 32.11 -10.20 -40.38
CA GLU A 971 30.70 -9.85 -40.19
C GLU A 971 30.35 -9.75 -38.71
N LEU A 972 29.78 -8.61 -38.30
CA LEU A 972 29.33 -8.37 -36.93
C LEU A 972 27.83 -8.61 -36.73
N VAL A 973 27.02 -8.56 -37.81
CA VAL A 973 25.58 -8.84 -37.76
C VAL A 973 25.32 -10.33 -37.96
N ALA A 974 24.60 -10.95 -37.03
CA ALA A 974 24.08 -12.30 -37.16
C ALA A 974 22.63 -12.28 -37.66
N ASN A 975 22.27 -13.24 -38.53
CA ASN A 975 20.90 -13.39 -39.07
C ASN A 975 20.37 -12.08 -39.71
N GLY A 976 21.22 -11.42 -40.52
CA GLY A 976 20.87 -10.20 -41.25
C GLY A 976 19.97 -10.43 -42.48
N ASP A 977 19.87 -11.68 -42.93
CA ASP A 977 19.01 -12.21 -44.01
C ASP A 977 17.63 -12.67 -43.50
N PHE A 978 17.41 -12.64 -42.18
CA PHE A 978 16.19 -13.06 -41.50
C PHE A 978 15.73 -14.51 -41.79
N SER A 979 16.64 -15.39 -42.26
CA SER A 979 16.34 -16.79 -42.60
C SER A 979 15.87 -17.60 -41.39
N ALA A 980 16.40 -17.27 -40.21
CA ALA A 980 15.99 -17.81 -38.92
C ALA A 980 14.93 -16.96 -38.20
N GLY A 981 14.16 -16.15 -38.95
CA GLY A 981 13.15 -15.24 -38.40
C GLY A 981 13.82 -14.07 -37.68
N ILE A 982 13.34 -13.74 -36.48
CA ILE A 982 13.94 -12.68 -35.65
C ILE A 982 15.02 -13.18 -34.67
N ALA A 983 15.56 -14.40 -34.85
CA ALA A 983 16.65 -14.88 -34.00
C ALA A 983 17.79 -13.85 -33.95
N ARG A 984 18.36 -13.62 -32.75
CA ARG A 984 19.38 -12.57 -32.45
C ARG A 984 18.89 -11.12 -32.45
N TRP A 985 17.68 -10.85 -32.92
CA TRP A 985 17.09 -9.51 -32.91
C TRP A 985 16.08 -9.37 -31.76
N MET A 986 16.23 -8.31 -30.97
CA MET A 986 15.29 -7.98 -29.89
C MET A 986 14.37 -6.86 -30.34
N PHE A 987 13.06 -7.10 -30.29
CA PHE A 987 12.06 -6.06 -30.50
C PHE A 987 12.06 -5.08 -29.32
N VAL A 988 11.92 -3.78 -29.59
CA VAL A 988 11.83 -2.73 -28.56
C VAL A 988 10.84 -1.66 -29.01
N ALA A 989 9.99 -1.18 -28.08
CA ALA A 989 9.04 -0.10 -28.33
C ALA A 989 9.18 1.03 -27.30
N ASP A 990 9.19 2.28 -27.78
CA ASP A 990 9.34 3.47 -26.92
C ASP A 990 8.03 3.89 -26.23
N GLN A 991 6.90 3.61 -26.87
CA GLN A 991 5.55 3.90 -26.36
C GLN A 991 4.95 2.64 -25.75
N ASP A 992 4.52 2.71 -24.49
CA ASP A 992 4.08 1.54 -23.71
C ASP A 992 2.55 1.32 -23.72
N LEU A 993 1.76 2.36 -24.04
CA LEU A 993 0.29 2.30 -24.02
C LEU A 993 -0.30 1.29 -25.00
N ALA A 994 0.34 1.06 -26.15
CA ALA A 994 -0.10 0.06 -27.12
C ALA A 994 0.10 -1.38 -26.62
N TRP A 995 0.96 -1.58 -25.62
CA TRP A 995 1.37 -2.89 -25.14
C TRP A 995 0.79 -3.23 -23.76
N HIS A 996 0.52 -2.21 -22.94
CA HIS A 996 0.16 -2.37 -21.53
C HIS A 996 -1.09 -1.58 -21.12
N ILE A 997 -1.96 -2.23 -20.33
CA ILE A 997 -3.17 -1.61 -19.75
C ILE A 997 -2.82 -0.78 -18.49
N HIS A 998 -1.69 -1.08 -17.84
CA HIS A 998 -1.21 -0.45 -16.62
C HIS A 998 -2.14 -0.59 -15.40
N GLN A 999 -2.90 -1.68 -15.32
CA GLN A 999 -3.66 -2.04 -14.12
C GLN A 999 -4.01 -3.53 -14.11
N GLN A 1000 -3.55 -4.25 -13.09
CA GLN A 1000 -3.61 -5.71 -13.02
C GLN A 1000 -5.02 -6.30 -13.10
N THR A 1001 -6.00 -5.68 -12.43
CA THR A 1001 -7.40 -6.15 -12.41
C THR A 1001 -8.10 -5.92 -13.75
N VAL A 1002 -7.89 -4.76 -14.38
CA VAL A 1002 -8.43 -4.44 -15.71
C VAL A 1002 -7.81 -5.38 -16.74
N GLU A 1003 -6.51 -5.61 -16.66
CA GLU A 1003 -5.80 -6.57 -17.50
C GLU A 1003 -6.29 -8.02 -17.34
N MET A 1004 -6.47 -8.48 -16.10
CA MET A 1004 -7.06 -9.80 -15.83
C MET A 1004 -8.50 -9.89 -16.36
N TYR A 1005 -9.29 -8.83 -16.20
CA TYR A 1005 -10.65 -8.79 -16.75
C TYR A 1005 -10.65 -8.83 -18.28
N PHE A 1006 -9.77 -8.05 -18.91
CA PHE A 1006 -9.61 -8.03 -20.35
C PHE A 1006 -9.23 -9.41 -20.89
N ALA A 1007 -8.23 -10.06 -20.30
CA ALA A 1007 -7.73 -11.35 -20.78
C ALA A 1007 -8.63 -12.54 -20.40
N GLN A 1008 -9.24 -12.53 -19.22
CA GLN A 1008 -9.87 -13.72 -18.60
C GLN A 1008 -11.32 -13.50 -18.13
N GLY A 1009 -11.86 -12.28 -18.22
CA GLY A 1009 -13.21 -11.92 -17.83
C GLY A 1009 -13.51 -12.06 -16.34
N VAL A 1010 -14.80 -12.05 -16.00
CA VAL A 1010 -15.29 -12.30 -14.63
C VAL A 1010 -14.80 -13.66 -14.10
N LEU A 1011 -14.64 -14.66 -14.97
CA LEU A 1011 -14.14 -15.98 -14.59
C LEU A 1011 -12.73 -15.92 -13.99
N GLY A 1012 -11.79 -15.23 -14.65
CA GLY A 1012 -10.43 -15.02 -14.15
C GLY A 1012 -10.39 -14.25 -12.84
N LEU A 1013 -11.15 -13.15 -12.75
CA LEU A 1013 -11.27 -12.36 -11.53
C LEU A 1013 -11.82 -13.18 -10.36
N THR A 1014 -12.82 -14.01 -10.62
CA THR A 1014 -13.39 -14.91 -9.60
C THR A 1014 -12.38 -15.94 -9.14
N ALA A 1015 -11.64 -16.55 -10.06
CA ALA A 1015 -10.58 -17.51 -9.75
C ALA A 1015 -9.48 -16.87 -8.89
N PHE A 1016 -9.06 -15.65 -9.25
CA PHE A 1016 -8.09 -14.85 -8.52
C PHE A 1016 -8.57 -14.47 -7.11
N ALA A 1017 -9.82 -13.99 -6.98
CA ALA A 1017 -10.41 -13.66 -5.69
C ALA A 1017 -10.50 -14.90 -4.77
N LEU A 1018 -10.89 -16.06 -5.32
CA LEU A 1018 -10.93 -17.32 -4.58
C LEU A 1018 -9.54 -17.79 -4.15
N LEU A 1019 -8.50 -17.60 -4.98
CA LEU A 1019 -7.11 -17.88 -4.62
C LEU A 1019 -6.68 -17.03 -3.42
N LEU A 1020 -6.95 -15.72 -3.46
CA LEU A 1020 -6.64 -14.80 -2.36
C LEU A 1020 -7.41 -15.13 -1.08
N ILE A 1021 -8.71 -15.42 -1.18
CA ILE A 1021 -9.53 -15.83 -0.04
C ILE A 1021 -9.03 -17.16 0.55
N GLY A 1022 -8.78 -18.16 -0.31
CA GLY A 1022 -8.29 -19.48 0.07
C GLY A 1022 -6.95 -19.42 0.79
N THR A 1023 -6.02 -18.62 0.26
CA THR A 1023 -4.69 -18.36 0.84
C THR A 1023 -4.82 -17.56 2.15
N GLY A 1024 -5.63 -16.51 2.16
CA GLY A 1024 -5.87 -15.65 3.31
C GLY A 1024 -6.45 -16.40 4.52
N ARG A 1025 -7.33 -17.38 4.29
CA ARG A 1025 -7.88 -18.26 5.35
C ARG A 1025 -6.81 -19.05 6.10
N ILE A 1026 -5.71 -19.40 5.43
CA ILE A 1026 -4.59 -20.15 6.01
C ILE A 1026 -3.56 -19.21 6.60
N LEU A 1027 -3.26 -18.12 5.88
CA LEU A 1027 -2.28 -17.11 6.26
C LEU A 1027 -2.67 -16.37 7.54
N TRP A 1028 -3.93 -15.96 7.65
CA TRP A 1028 -4.39 -15.06 8.71
C TRP A 1028 -4.24 -15.62 10.14
N PRO A 1029 -4.62 -16.89 10.43
CA PRO A 1029 -4.41 -17.46 11.75
C PRO A 1029 -2.93 -17.62 12.14
N VAL A 1030 -2.06 -17.95 11.17
CA VAL A 1030 -0.62 -18.16 11.41
C VAL A 1030 0.09 -16.81 11.59
N LEU A 1031 -0.27 -15.80 10.78
CA LEU A 1031 0.20 -14.42 10.95
C LEU A 1031 -0.19 -13.85 12.32
N ARG A 1032 -1.43 -14.10 12.78
CA ARG A 1032 -1.86 -13.74 14.14
C ARG A 1032 -1.10 -14.47 15.23
N GLY A 1033 -0.58 -15.66 14.92
CA GLY A 1033 0.26 -16.47 15.80
C GLY A 1033 1.70 -15.97 15.91
N GLY A 1034 2.07 -14.91 15.18
CA GLY A 1034 3.38 -14.28 15.29
C GLY A 1034 4.48 -14.95 14.49
N GLU A 1035 4.18 -15.80 13.49
CA GLU A 1035 5.24 -16.45 12.70
C GLU A 1035 5.79 -15.52 11.60
N LEU A 1036 7.10 -15.26 11.62
CA LEU A 1036 7.78 -14.41 10.61
C LEU A 1036 7.66 -14.96 9.18
N THR A 1037 7.62 -16.28 8.99
CA THR A 1037 7.43 -16.89 7.66
C THR A 1037 6.05 -16.59 7.07
N ALA A 1038 5.01 -16.47 7.91
CA ALA A 1038 3.71 -16.01 7.46
C ALA A 1038 3.74 -14.51 7.13
N ALA A 1039 4.46 -13.70 7.91
CA ALA A 1039 4.64 -12.28 7.64
C ALA A 1039 5.39 -12.03 6.31
N MET A 1040 6.41 -12.83 6.01
CA MET A 1040 7.11 -12.82 4.72
C MET A 1040 6.14 -13.01 3.55
N SER A 1041 5.37 -14.11 3.55
CA SER A 1041 4.41 -14.42 2.49
C SER A 1041 3.30 -13.38 2.38
N ALA A 1042 2.77 -12.91 3.52
CA ALA A 1042 1.77 -11.85 3.55
C ALA A 1042 2.31 -10.54 2.96
N GLY A 1043 3.53 -10.17 3.32
CA GLY A 1043 4.22 -9.00 2.81
C GLY A 1043 4.44 -9.09 1.31
N ALA A 1044 4.94 -10.22 0.83
CA ALA A 1044 5.24 -10.44 -0.59
C ALA A 1044 3.97 -10.29 -1.46
N LEU A 1045 2.88 -10.95 -1.07
CA LEU A 1045 1.60 -10.87 -1.78
C LEU A 1045 1.02 -9.44 -1.72
N LEU A 1046 1.06 -8.80 -0.55
CA LEU A 1046 0.55 -7.43 -0.41
C LEU A 1046 1.33 -6.44 -1.26
N ALA A 1047 2.67 -6.53 -1.24
CA ALA A 1047 3.56 -5.66 -2.02
C ALA A 1047 3.29 -5.79 -3.53
N PHE A 1048 3.21 -7.01 -4.06
CA PHE A 1048 2.93 -7.23 -5.48
C PHE A 1048 1.56 -6.68 -5.89
N LEU A 1049 0.52 -6.93 -5.08
CA LEU A 1049 -0.82 -6.37 -5.33
C LEU A 1049 -0.81 -4.83 -5.29
N THR A 1050 0.05 -4.21 -4.47
CA THR A 1050 0.19 -2.75 -4.45
C THR A 1050 0.80 -2.22 -5.75
N VAL A 1051 1.80 -2.89 -6.34
CA VAL A 1051 2.31 -2.51 -7.67
C VAL A 1051 1.21 -2.67 -8.74
N GLY A 1052 0.44 -3.76 -8.67
CA GLY A 1052 -0.66 -4.04 -9.61
C GLY A 1052 -1.82 -3.04 -9.59
N LEU A 1053 -1.89 -2.12 -8.61
CA LEU A 1053 -2.90 -1.06 -8.57
C LEU A 1053 -2.73 -0.01 -9.68
N LEU A 1054 -1.49 0.22 -10.12
CA LEU A 1054 -1.14 1.24 -11.12
C LEU A 1054 -0.18 0.71 -12.20
N GLY A 1055 0.07 -0.60 -12.23
CA GLY A 1055 0.96 -1.24 -13.17
C GLY A 1055 0.38 -2.56 -13.69
N SER A 1056 0.78 -2.88 -14.91
CA SER A 1056 0.57 -4.20 -15.51
C SER A 1056 1.59 -5.18 -14.93
N THR A 1057 1.11 -6.32 -14.47
CA THR A 1057 1.96 -7.30 -13.75
C THR A 1057 1.68 -8.75 -14.11
N MET A 1058 0.60 -9.03 -14.85
CA MET A 1058 0.17 -10.40 -15.20
C MET A 1058 0.27 -10.68 -16.70
N ASP A 1059 0.56 -9.65 -17.49
CA ASP A 1059 0.87 -9.64 -18.91
C ASP A 1059 2.29 -10.15 -19.21
N THR A 1060 3.11 -10.38 -18.18
CA THR A 1060 4.38 -11.10 -18.29
C THR A 1060 4.36 -12.45 -17.60
N ALA A 1061 4.84 -13.48 -18.31
CA ALA A 1061 4.89 -14.84 -17.79
C ALA A 1061 5.61 -14.96 -16.44
N ARG A 1062 6.77 -14.32 -16.30
CA ARG A 1062 7.62 -14.43 -15.10
C ARG A 1062 6.93 -13.89 -13.86
N LEU A 1063 6.28 -12.72 -13.97
CA LEU A 1063 5.62 -12.10 -12.84
C LEU A 1063 4.28 -12.74 -12.50
N SER A 1064 3.51 -13.11 -13.52
CA SER A 1064 2.32 -13.94 -13.35
C SER A 1064 2.66 -15.23 -12.60
N MET A 1065 3.71 -15.94 -13.04
CA MET A 1065 4.21 -17.13 -12.35
C MET A 1065 4.65 -16.83 -10.92
N LEU A 1066 5.44 -15.78 -10.68
CA LEU A 1066 5.91 -15.39 -9.34
C LEU A 1066 4.75 -15.23 -8.37
N PHE A 1067 3.71 -14.48 -8.78
CA PHE A 1067 2.55 -14.24 -7.96
C PHE A 1067 1.74 -15.51 -7.70
N TYR A 1068 1.34 -16.23 -8.75
CA TYR A 1068 0.51 -17.43 -8.61
C TYR A 1068 1.24 -18.53 -7.84
N LEU A 1069 2.53 -18.77 -8.14
CA LEU A 1069 3.35 -19.74 -7.41
C LEU A 1069 3.56 -19.30 -5.95
N GLY A 1070 3.76 -18.01 -5.68
CA GLY A 1070 3.86 -17.45 -4.35
C GLY A 1070 2.58 -17.62 -3.51
N ALA A 1071 1.43 -17.33 -4.10
CA ALA A 1071 0.12 -17.50 -3.48
C ALA A 1071 -0.18 -18.98 -3.19
N LEU A 1072 0.05 -19.86 -4.17
CA LEU A 1072 -0.13 -21.31 -4.03
C LEU A 1072 0.82 -21.90 -2.99
N SER A 1073 2.09 -21.47 -2.98
CA SER A 1073 3.08 -21.91 -1.98
C SER A 1073 2.67 -21.49 -0.58
N THR A 1074 2.18 -20.26 -0.42
CA THR A 1074 1.61 -19.78 0.84
C THR A 1074 0.39 -20.60 1.26
N GLY A 1075 -0.53 -20.87 0.32
CA GLY A 1075 -1.72 -21.66 0.56
C GLY A 1075 -1.46 -23.14 0.87
N VAL A 1076 -0.38 -23.74 0.36
CA VAL A 1076 -0.12 -25.19 0.47
C VAL A 1076 0.94 -25.53 1.52
N LEU A 1077 1.94 -24.67 1.73
CA LEU A 1077 3.08 -24.94 2.60
C LEU A 1077 2.92 -24.34 4.00
N LEU A 1078 2.14 -23.27 4.17
CA LEU A 1078 1.93 -22.70 5.49
C LEU A 1078 1.06 -23.63 6.36
N CYS A 1079 1.53 -23.99 7.56
CA CYS A 1079 0.84 -24.94 8.44
C CYS A 1079 0.79 -24.44 9.89
N ARG A 1080 -0.34 -24.69 10.57
CA ARG A 1080 -0.67 -24.18 11.92
C ARG A 1080 0.01 -24.94 13.06
N ARG A 1081 0.61 -26.10 12.79
CA ARG A 1081 1.35 -26.94 13.74
C ARG A 1081 2.72 -27.21 13.16
N GLN A 1082 3.73 -26.45 13.58
CA GLN A 1082 5.12 -26.79 13.26
C GLN A 1082 5.51 -28.04 14.07
N ALA A 1083 5.83 -29.15 13.38
CA ALA A 1083 6.43 -30.31 14.04
C ALA A 1083 7.80 -29.92 14.61
N LYS A 1084 8.09 -30.32 15.86
CA LYS A 1084 9.26 -29.86 16.62
C LYS A 1084 10.63 -30.29 16.03
N ARG A 1085 10.69 -31.16 15.03
CA ARG A 1085 11.93 -31.52 14.31
C ARG A 1085 11.66 -31.82 12.84
N PRO A 1086 12.37 -31.18 11.88
CA PRO A 1086 12.30 -31.55 10.47
C PRO A 1086 13.03 -32.89 10.23
N GLN A 1087 12.41 -33.84 9.52
CA GLN A 1087 13.17 -35.00 9.02
C GLN A 1087 14.10 -34.55 7.89
N ARG A 1088 15.43 -34.57 8.15
CA ARG A 1088 16.48 -34.30 7.16
C ARG A 1088 16.42 -35.19 5.90
N ARG A 1089 15.64 -36.29 5.90
CA ARG A 1089 15.62 -37.30 4.84
C ARG A 1089 15.08 -36.77 3.50
N PHE A 1090 13.91 -36.12 3.43
CA PHE A 1090 13.32 -35.68 2.15
C PHE A 1090 14.18 -34.68 1.35
N LEU A 1091 14.96 -33.83 2.04
CA LEU A 1091 15.75 -32.77 1.42
C LEU A 1091 17.20 -33.14 1.11
N HIS A 1092 17.69 -34.29 1.59
CA HIS A 1092 19.06 -34.75 1.36
C HIS A 1092 19.18 -36.18 0.83
N ASN A 1093 18.20 -37.07 1.04
CA ASN A 1093 18.21 -38.44 0.53
C ASN A 1093 16.78 -39.03 0.57
N ALA A 1094 16.11 -39.11 -0.58
CA ALA A 1094 14.91 -39.92 -0.74
C ALA A 1094 15.23 -41.18 -1.57
N ILE A 1095 15.81 -42.17 -0.88
CA ILE A 1095 16.01 -43.60 -1.24
C ILE A 1095 16.91 -43.87 -2.47
N PRO A 1096 17.86 -44.83 -2.41
CA PRO A 1096 18.68 -45.26 -3.56
C PRO A 1096 17.86 -45.57 -4.81
#